data_AF-A0A8T0NC63-F1
#
_entry.id   AF-A0A8T0NC63-F1
#
_cell.length_a   1.000
_cell.length_b   1.000
_cell.length_c   1.000
_cell.angle_alpha   90.00
_cell.angle_beta   90.00
_cell.angle_gamma   90.00
#
_symmetry.space_group_name_H-M   'P 1'
#
loop_
_entity.id
_entity.type
_entity.pdbx_description
1 polymer ?
#
loop_
_entity_poly.entity_id
_entity_poly.type
_entity_poly.pdbx_seq_one_letter_code
_entity_poly.pdbx_strand_id
1 'polypeptide(L)'
;MLSGIIDGLTGANKNARLKGTVVLMRKNVLDLNDFGATVIDGISEFLGKGVTCQLISSTLVDPNNGNRGKVGAEANLEQWLTASLPSLTTGESKFGVTFDWEVEKLGVPGAFIVKNNHAAEFFLKTITLDDVPGRGTVTFVANSWVYPVAKYRYNRVFFSNDTYLPSQMPPALKPYRDDELRNLRGDDQQGPYEEHDRVYRYDVYNDLGEPDRGNPRPVLGGSADHPYPRRCRTGRKPTSTGVLVFFKKNSAILLLPLTRGSRSHADPQSETLAAGLTDADLAADPNSESRLSLVEQIYVPRDERFGHLKMSDFLGYSIKAISQGIVPAVRTYVDTTPGEFDSFQDILNLYEGGIKLPRIQALEDMRRLFPLQLVKDLLPAGGDYLLKLPIPQIIKEDKNAWRTDEEFTREVLAGVNPMMITRLTEFPPKSALDPSKYGDQTSTITAEHIEKGLEGLTVQQALDGNRLFILDHHDRFMPFLIDVNNLEGNFIYASRTLFFLRGDGRLAPLAIELSEPYIDGALTKAKSKVYTPASSGVDAWVWQLAKAYVAVNDSGWHQLISHWLNTHAVMEPFVIATNRQLSVTHPVHKLLHPHYRDTMTINALARQTLINGGGIFEMTVFPGKYALAMSSAVYRGWNFTEQGLPADLVKRGVAVADPSSPTKVRLLIEDYPYASDGLAVWHAIEQWVGEYLAIYYPDDATLQGDEELQAWWKEVREVGHGDLKDAPWWPRMRAVPELAGACTTIIWIASALHAAVNFGQYPYAGYLPNRPTVSRRRMPEPGTEAYAELERDPELGFIRTITSQIQTIIGISLIEVLSKHSSDEVYLGQRDTPAWTSDARALAAFQRFSDALVEIEGKVAGANRDPQLKNRTGPAAFPYTLLYPNTSDRTGAAAGITAKGIPNSISI
;
A
#
# COMPACT_ATOMS: atom_id res chain seq x y z
N MET A 1 53.73 21.99 -17.84
CA MET A 1 54.28 22.41 -19.14
C MET A 1 54.34 21.29 -20.19
N LEU A 2 54.50 20.01 -19.81
CA LEU A 2 54.52 18.89 -20.76
C LEU A 2 53.14 18.47 -21.33
N SER A 3 52.00 18.77 -20.67
CA SER A 3 50.67 18.46 -21.25
C SER A 3 50.26 19.43 -22.38
N GLY A 4 50.81 20.65 -22.40
CA GLY A 4 50.49 21.65 -23.43
C GLY A 4 51.20 21.41 -24.76
N ILE A 5 52.24 20.55 -24.79
CA ILE A 5 53.05 20.26 -25.98
C ILE A 5 52.47 19.06 -26.77
N ILE A 6 51.78 18.13 -26.10
CA ILE A 6 51.13 16.97 -26.75
C ILE A 6 49.83 17.38 -27.48
N ASP A 7 49.07 18.33 -26.92
CA ASP A 7 47.86 18.87 -27.56
C ASP A 7 48.17 19.60 -28.88
N GLY A 8 49.37 20.16 -29.04
CA GLY A 8 49.81 20.84 -30.27
C GLY A 8 50.28 19.90 -31.39
N LEU A 9 50.60 18.64 -31.09
CA LEU A 9 51.20 17.68 -32.04
C LEU A 9 50.20 16.66 -32.62
N THR A 10 48.99 16.54 -32.06
CA THR A 10 47.99 15.53 -32.46
C THR A 10 46.84 16.07 -33.30
N GLY A 11 46.74 17.39 -33.53
CA GLY A 11 45.62 17.98 -34.26
C GLY A 11 44.25 17.72 -33.61
N ALA A 12 44.20 17.43 -32.31
CA ALA A 12 42.97 17.18 -31.58
C ALA A 12 42.15 18.48 -31.46
N ASN A 13 41.06 18.56 -32.22
CA ASN A 13 40.13 19.67 -32.15
C ASN A 13 39.44 19.66 -30.78
N LYS A 14 39.71 20.65 -29.92
CA LYS A 14 39.08 20.76 -28.58
C LYS A 14 37.54 20.82 -28.64
N ASN A 15 36.97 21.17 -29.80
CA ASN A 15 35.53 21.23 -30.05
C ASN A 15 34.88 19.86 -30.29
N ALA A 16 35.64 18.75 -30.24
CA ALA A 16 35.18 17.40 -30.57
C ALA A 16 34.92 16.49 -29.35
N ARG A 17 34.99 17.02 -28.12
CA ARG A 17 34.83 16.22 -26.90
C ARG A 17 33.78 16.80 -25.97
N LEU A 18 32.85 15.95 -25.53
CA LEU A 18 31.90 16.27 -24.47
C LEU A 18 32.33 15.56 -23.20
N LYS A 19 32.44 16.32 -22.11
CA LYS A 19 32.69 15.78 -20.78
C LYS A 19 31.36 15.54 -20.08
N GLY A 20 31.32 14.49 -19.29
CA GLY A 20 30.18 14.22 -18.44
C GLY A 20 30.57 13.63 -17.09
N THR A 21 29.61 13.71 -16.17
CA THR A 21 29.66 13.13 -14.84
C THR A 21 28.56 12.09 -14.71
N VAL A 22 28.92 10.89 -14.27
CA VAL A 22 28.00 9.79 -13.99
C VAL A 22 27.87 9.60 -12.49
N VAL A 23 26.63 9.54 -12.00
CA VAL A 23 26.30 9.24 -10.59
C VAL A 23 25.62 7.88 -10.55
N LEU A 24 26.19 6.95 -9.77
CA LEU A 24 25.64 5.61 -9.58
C LEU A 24 25.89 5.10 -8.16
N MET A 25 25.19 4.04 -7.77
CA MET A 25 25.41 3.32 -6.51
C MET A 25 25.82 1.87 -6.81
N ARG A 26 26.90 1.41 -6.20
CA ARG A 26 27.38 0.02 -6.32
C ARG A 26 26.58 -0.90 -5.39
N LYS A 27 26.36 -2.15 -5.80
CA LYS A 27 25.62 -3.15 -5.01
C LYS A 27 26.16 -3.35 -3.59
N ASN A 28 27.48 -3.43 -3.39
CA ASN A 28 28.07 -3.70 -2.07
C ASN A 28 27.88 -2.56 -1.05
N VAL A 29 27.50 -1.36 -1.49
CA VAL A 29 27.13 -0.25 -0.59
C VAL A 29 25.65 -0.33 -0.19
N LEU A 30 24.90 -1.14 -0.93
CA LEU A 30 23.49 -1.39 -0.77
C LEU A 30 23.21 -2.75 -0.09
N ASP A 31 24.20 -3.67 -0.02
CA ASP A 31 24.04 -5.01 0.58
C ASP A 31 25.09 -5.23 1.70
N LEU A 32 24.66 -5.15 2.96
CA LEU A 32 25.54 -5.28 4.14
C LEU A 32 26.00 -6.72 4.42
N ASN A 33 25.48 -7.73 3.72
CA ASN A 33 25.73 -9.15 4.01
C ASN A 33 26.58 -9.88 2.96
N ASP A 34 27.02 -9.24 1.86
CA ASP A 34 27.71 -9.94 0.77
C ASP A 34 29.24 -9.89 0.89
N PHE A 35 29.78 -10.57 1.92
CA PHE A 35 31.23 -10.70 2.10
C PHE A 35 31.91 -11.46 0.93
N GLY A 36 31.17 -12.29 0.20
CA GLY A 36 31.66 -13.09 -0.94
C GLY A 36 31.81 -12.29 -2.24
N ALA A 37 30.93 -11.31 -2.49
CA ALA A 37 31.01 -10.43 -3.66
C ALA A 37 32.33 -9.63 -3.73
N THR A 38 32.86 -9.19 -2.59
CA THR A 38 34.15 -8.47 -2.50
C THR A 38 35.33 -9.21 -3.12
N VAL A 39 35.31 -10.55 -3.10
CA VAL A 39 36.40 -11.39 -3.61
C VAL A 39 36.26 -11.64 -5.13
N ILE A 40 35.03 -11.67 -5.64
CA ILE A 40 34.75 -11.87 -7.08
C ILE A 40 34.91 -10.54 -7.84
N ASP A 41 34.50 -9.42 -7.24
CA ASP A 41 34.67 -8.08 -7.79
C ASP A 41 36.15 -7.81 -8.09
N GLY A 42 37.06 -8.13 -7.16
CA GLY A 42 38.51 -7.97 -7.36
C GLY A 42 39.11 -8.78 -8.52
N ILE A 43 38.51 -9.91 -8.92
CA ILE A 43 38.97 -10.72 -10.07
C ILE A 43 38.41 -10.18 -11.39
N SER A 44 37.17 -9.66 -11.38
CA SER A 44 36.57 -9.04 -12.56
C SER A 44 37.13 -7.64 -12.85
N GLU A 45 37.48 -6.88 -11.80
CA GLU A 45 38.20 -5.61 -11.87
C GLU A 45 39.62 -5.78 -12.46
N PHE A 46 40.25 -6.94 -12.26
CA PHE A 46 41.57 -7.29 -12.81
C PHE A 46 41.56 -7.63 -14.31
N LEU A 47 40.38 -7.94 -14.89
CA LEU A 47 40.20 -8.39 -16.28
C LEU A 47 39.80 -7.26 -17.27
N GLY A 48 39.75 -6.00 -16.83
CA GLY A 48 39.65 -4.84 -17.72
C GLY A 48 38.31 -4.61 -18.43
N LYS A 49 37.20 -5.18 -17.95
CA LYS A 49 35.86 -4.98 -18.53
C LYS A 49 35.04 -3.96 -17.74
N GLY A 50 35.00 -2.71 -18.20
CA GLY A 50 34.31 -1.59 -17.55
C GLY A 50 32.88 -1.34 -18.05
N VAL A 51 32.25 -0.30 -17.49
CA VAL A 51 30.96 0.24 -17.95
C VAL A 51 31.20 1.18 -19.14
N THR A 52 30.47 0.97 -20.22
CA THR A 52 30.53 1.84 -21.41
C THR A 52 29.24 2.58 -21.65
N CYS A 53 29.34 3.79 -22.20
CA CYS A 53 28.23 4.65 -22.57
C CYS A 53 28.37 5.09 -24.04
N GLN A 54 27.25 5.23 -24.75
CA GLN A 54 27.21 5.80 -26.10
C GLN A 54 26.13 6.87 -26.15
N LEU A 55 26.46 8.08 -26.62
CA LEU A 55 25.47 9.13 -26.84
C LEU A 55 24.63 8.84 -28.10
N ILE A 56 23.36 9.22 -28.05
CA ILE A 56 22.41 9.17 -29.17
C ILE A 56 21.99 10.60 -29.49
N SER A 57 22.10 10.95 -30.77
CA SER A 57 21.68 12.25 -31.29
C SER A 57 20.16 12.41 -31.27
N SER A 58 19.71 13.58 -30.84
CA SER A 58 18.31 14.03 -30.94
C SER A 58 18.02 14.80 -32.22
N THR A 59 19.04 15.32 -32.90
CA THR A 59 18.86 16.23 -34.05
C THR A 59 19.31 15.63 -35.38
N LEU A 60 20.24 14.67 -35.38
CA LEU A 60 20.72 14.02 -36.61
C LEU A 60 20.39 12.54 -36.62
N VAL A 61 19.85 12.09 -37.75
CA VAL A 61 19.50 10.69 -37.99
C VAL A 61 20.59 9.96 -38.76
N ASP A 62 20.60 8.63 -38.63
CA ASP A 62 21.34 7.70 -39.46
C ASP A 62 20.39 7.03 -40.48
N PRO A 63 20.46 7.41 -41.77
CA PRO A 63 19.61 6.83 -42.82
C PRO A 63 19.79 5.32 -43.00
N ASN A 64 20.97 4.79 -42.65
CA ASN A 64 21.27 3.36 -42.80
C ASN A 64 20.75 2.54 -41.60
N ASN A 65 20.30 3.19 -40.53
CA ASN A 65 19.79 2.55 -39.32
C ASN A 65 18.33 2.96 -39.06
N GLY A 66 17.50 2.92 -40.11
CA GLY A 66 16.06 3.20 -40.00
C GLY A 66 15.73 4.62 -39.54
N ASN A 67 16.56 5.61 -39.90
CA ASN A 67 16.45 7.00 -39.48
C ASN A 67 16.48 7.21 -37.95
N ARG A 68 17.09 6.29 -37.21
CA ARG A 68 17.37 6.44 -35.78
C ARG A 68 18.42 7.53 -35.55
N GLY A 69 18.39 8.18 -34.39
CA GLY A 69 19.43 9.10 -33.98
C GLY A 69 20.83 8.49 -34.09
N LYS A 70 21.78 9.25 -34.65
CA LYS A 70 23.17 8.78 -34.78
C LYS A 70 23.72 8.37 -33.41
N VAL A 71 24.36 7.20 -33.37
CA VAL A 71 24.98 6.65 -32.17
C VAL A 71 26.49 6.92 -32.21
N GLY A 72 27.03 7.43 -31.11
CA GLY A 72 28.46 7.75 -30.98
C GLY A 72 29.32 6.53 -30.70
N ALA A 73 30.63 6.76 -30.65
CA ALA A 73 31.58 5.77 -30.17
C ALA A 73 31.33 5.43 -28.68
N GLU A 74 31.75 4.23 -28.27
CA GLU A 74 31.73 3.83 -26.86
C GLU A 74 32.75 4.65 -26.05
N ALA A 75 32.28 5.28 -24.99
CA ALA A 75 33.11 5.92 -23.97
C ALA A 75 33.10 5.09 -22.69
N ASN A 76 34.28 4.85 -22.12
CA ASN A 76 34.41 4.16 -20.84
C ASN A 76 34.23 5.12 -19.68
N LEU A 77 33.66 4.66 -18.56
CA LEU A 77 33.75 5.41 -17.31
C LEU A 77 35.21 5.53 -16.87
N GLU A 78 35.67 6.77 -16.70
CA GLU A 78 37.01 7.09 -16.24
C GLU A 78 37.18 6.66 -14.78
N GLN A 79 38.38 6.19 -14.43
CA GLN A 79 38.75 5.92 -13.04
C GLN A 79 37.86 4.90 -12.30
N TRP A 80 37.15 4.02 -13.03
CA TRP A 80 36.36 2.93 -12.44
C TRP A 80 37.14 2.10 -11.39
N LEU A 81 38.45 1.93 -11.62
CA LEU A 81 39.38 1.15 -10.79
C LEU A 81 40.17 1.98 -9.75
N THR A 82 40.22 3.32 -9.87
CA THR A 82 41.14 4.16 -9.07
C THR A 82 40.51 5.53 -8.78
N ALA A 83 39.96 5.67 -7.57
CA ALA A 83 39.36 6.88 -6.98
C ALA A 83 38.00 7.31 -7.57
N SER A 84 36.93 7.07 -6.80
CA SER A 84 35.68 7.80 -6.96
C SER A 84 35.89 9.27 -6.55
N LEU A 85 35.31 10.21 -7.30
CA LEU A 85 35.26 11.61 -6.87
C LEU A 85 34.42 11.69 -5.56
N PRO A 86 34.78 12.56 -4.59
CA PRO A 86 34.04 12.65 -3.34
C PRO A 86 32.56 12.96 -3.57
N SER A 87 31.68 12.07 -3.09
CA SER A 87 30.24 12.27 -3.04
C SER A 87 29.84 13.03 -1.77
N LEU A 88 28.81 13.88 -1.86
CA LEU A 88 28.22 14.62 -0.74
C LEU A 88 27.14 13.81 -0.01
N THR A 89 26.75 12.65 -0.54
CA THR A 89 25.64 11.79 -0.08
C THR A 89 26.12 10.35 0.11
N THR A 90 25.70 9.72 1.22
CA THR A 90 26.10 8.36 1.61
C THR A 90 25.76 7.34 0.52
N GLY A 91 26.78 6.65 -0.01
CA GLY A 91 26.64 5.52 -0.91
C GLY A 91 26.59 5.80 -2.42
N GLU A 92 26.57 7.08 -2.82
CA GLU A 92 26.73 7.46 -4.23
C GLU A 92 28.21 7.53 -4.63
N SER A 93 28.50 7.13 -5.86
CA SER A 93 29.81 7.24 -6.49
C SER A 93 29.73 8.09 -7.76
N LYS A 94 30.69 8.99 -7.92
CA LYS A 94 30.81 9.88 -9.09
C LYS A 94 31.97 9.47 -9.97
N PHE A 95 31.72 9.34 -11.27
CA PHE A 95 32.71 8.98 -12.29
C PHE A 95 32.71 10.01 -13.41
N GLY A 96 33.90 10.30 -13.95
CA GLY A 96 34.04 11.06 -15.19
C GLY A 96 33.75 10.17 -16.41
N VAL A 97 33.33 10.79 -17.50
CA VAL A 97 33.27 10.15 -18.82
C VAL A 97 33.53 11.22 -19.88
N THR A 98 34.37 10.90 -20.87
CA THR A 98 34.65 11.78 -22.00
C THR A 98 34.20 11.10 -23.29
N PHE A 99 33.28 11.75 -24.02
CA PHE A 99 32.78 11.29 -25.30
C PHE A 99 33.50 12.03 -26.43
N ASP A 100 34.06 11.29 -27.39
CA ASP A 100 34.48 11.85 -28.67
C ASP A 100 33.20 12.14 -29.48
N TRP A 101 32.70 13.36 -29.36
CA TRP A 101 31.42 13.80 -29.90
C TRP A 101 31.51 15.22 -30.48
N GLU A 102 31.57 15.32 -31.81
CA GLU A 102 31.48 16.59 -32.53
C GLU A 102 30.01 16.96 -32.77
N VAL A 103 29.45 17.88 -31.98
CA VAL A 103 28.02 18.28 -32.06
C VAL A 103 27.64 18.76 -33.46
N GLU A 104 28.54 19.43 -34.19
CA GLU A 104 28.29 19.86 -35.57
C GLU A 104 28.06 18.70 -36.55
N LYS A 105 28.71 17.54 -36.32
CA LYS A 105 28.63 16.37 -37.21
C LYS A 105 27.65 15.30 -36.75
N LEU A 106 27.50 15.17 -35.43
CA LEU A 106 26.71 14.13 -34.77
C LEU A 106 25.41 14.68 -34.17
N GLY A 107 25.25 16.00 -34.05
CA GLY A 107 24.05 16.64 -33.51
C GLY A 107 24.06 16.75 -31.99
N VAL A 108 22.96 17.22 -31.43
CA VAL A 108 22.80 17.42 -29.97
C VAL A 108 22.43 16.08 -29.32
N PRO A 109 23.15 15.61 -28.28
CA PRO A 109 22.79 14.41 -27.54
C PRO A 109 21.42 14.55 -26.85
N GLY A 110 20.55 13.56 -26.96
CA GLY A 110 19.26 13.55 -26.26
C GLY A 110 18.84 12.19 -25.68
N ALA A 111 19.60 11.14 -25.94
CA ALA A 111 19.55 9.87 -25.20
C ALA A 111 20.96 9.27 -25.08
N PHE A 112 21.12 8.23 -24.27
CA PHE A 112 22.35 7.42 -24.24
C PHE A 112 22.04 5.93 -24.06
N ILE A 113 22.96 5.09 -24.54
CA ILE A 113 23.02 3.66 -24.26
C ILE A 113 24.05 3.43 -23.15
N VAL A 114 23.73 2.57 -22.19
CA VAL A 114 24.70 2.04 -21.23
C VAL A 114 24.83 0.53 -21.35
N LYS A 115 26.07 0.05 -21.30
CA LYS A 115 26.39 -1.37 -21.24
C LYS A 115 27.23 -1.64 -20.01
N ASN A 116 26.76 -2.54 -19.18
CA ASN A 116 27.50 -3.04 -18.05
C ASN A 116 28.24 -4.32 -18.46
N ASN A 117 29.57 -4.25 -18.65
CA ASN A 117 30.39 -5.43 -18.89
C ASN A 117 31.00 -6.02 -17.60
N HIS A 118 30.63 -5.46 -16.45
CA HIS A 118 30.99 -5.95 -15.13
C HIS A 118 30.10 -7.13 -14.72
N ALA A 119 30.55 -7.93 -13.75
CA ALA A 119 29.81 -9.10 -13.26
C ALA A 119 28.62 -8.73 -12.36
N ALA A 120 28.77 -7.68 -11.55
CA ALA A 120 27.73 -7.15 -10.67
C ALA A 120 26.92 -6.02 -11.33
N GLU A 121 25.64 -5.94 -10.99
CA GLU A 121 24.76 -4.83 -11.31
C GLU A 121 25.07 -3.56 -10.47
N PHE A 122 24.62 -2.41 -10.97
CA PHE A 122 24.67 -1.14 -10.23
C PHE A 122 23.39 -0.34 -10.47
N PHE A 123 23.08 0.60 -9.58
CA PHE A 123 21.97 1.52 -9.73
C PHE A 123 22.45 2.83 -10.35
N LEU A 124 22.06 3.11 -11.60
CA LEU A 124 22.42 4.34 -12.30
C LEU A 124 21.43 5.45 -11.91
N LYS A 125 21.93 6.55 -11.33
CA LYS A 125 21.10 7.71 -10.98
C LYS A 125 21.03 8.71 -12.12
N THR A 126 22.17 9.30 -12.47
CA THR A 126 22.22 10.36 -13.50
C THR A 126 23.48 10.29 -14.35
N ILE A 127 23.37 10.82 -15.56
CA ILE A 127 24.51 11.28 -16.37
C ILE A 127 24.28 12.76 -16.66
N THR A 128 25.29 13.60 -16.48
CA THR A 128 25.23 15.03 -16.81
C THR A 128 26.36 15.36 -17.78
N LEU A 129 26.03 15.96 -18.91
CA LEU A 129 26.99 16.48 -19.88
C LEU A 129 27.14 17.98 -19.66
N ASP A 130 28.38 18.45 -19.57
CA ASP A 130 28.70 19.85 -19.36
C ASP A 130 28.95 20.55 -20.70
N ASP A 131 28.57 21.83 -20.77
CA ASP A 131 28.91 22.74 -21.88
C ASP A 131 28.61 22.21 -23.30
N VAL A 132 27.49 21.50 -23.50
CA VAL A 132 27.09 21.01 -24.82
C VAL A 132 26.83 22.20 -25.77
N PRO A 133 27.57 22.34 -26.89
CA PRO A 133 27.39 23.45 -27.82
C PRO A 133 25.93 23.67 -28.24
N GLY A 134 25.45 24.91 -28.07
CA GLY A 134 24.09 25.31 -28.42
C GLY A 134 22.99 24.86 -27.46
N ARG A 135 23.31 24.08 -26.42
CA ARG A 135 22.34 23.59 -25.42
C ARG A 135 22.71 23.89 -23.97
N GLY A 136 24.00 23.94 -23.63
CA GLY A 136 24.49 24.05 -22.25
C GLY A 136 24.53 22.70 -21.56
N THR A 137 24.16 22.63 -20.28
CA THR A 137 24.13 21.37 -19.54
C THR A 137 22.98 20.47 -20.00
N VAL A 138 23.26 19.18 -20.24
CA VAL A 138 22.24 18.16 -20.55
C VAL A 138 22.28 17.08 -19.49
N THR A 139 21.17 16.90 -18.78
CA THR A 139 21.05 15.88 -17.72
C THR A 139 20.16 14.75 -18.20
N PHE A 140 20.58 13.53 -17.90
CA PHE A 140 19.83 12.31 -18.11
C PHE A 140 19.53 11.70 -16.74
N VAL A 141 18.25 11.55 -16.43
CA VAL A 141 17.80 10.94 -15.17
C VAL A 141 17.42 9.51 -15.48
N ALA A 142 18.15 8.57 -14.86
CA ALA A 142 17.99 7.14 -15.09
C ALA A 142 17.21 6.47 -13.95
N ASN A 143 17.70 6.63 -12.71
CA ASN A 143 17.21 5.96 -11.50
C ASN A 143 16.79 4.50 -11.74
N SER A 144 17.70 3.70 -12.30
CA SER A 144 17.40 2.33 -12.70
C SER A 144 18.60 1.39 -12.50
N TRP A 145 18.29 0.13 -12.21
CA TRP A 145 19.28 -0.93 -12.11
C TRP A 145 19.81 -1.34 -13.48
N VAL A 146 21.13 -1.42 -13.63
CA VAL A 146 21.82 -1.84 -14.85
C VAL A 146 22.57 -3.14 -14.59
N TYR A 147 21.99 -4.24 -15.06
CA TYR A 147 22.56 -5.59 -14.98
C TYR A 147 23.62 -5.83 -16.05
N PRO A 148 24.46 -6.87 -15.91
CA PRO A 148 25.42 -7.26 -16.93
C PRO A 148 24.74 -7.42 -18.30
N VAL A 149 25.40 -6.93 -19.36
CA VAL A 149 24.84 -6.85 -20.72
C VAL A 149 24.32 -8.19 -21.24
N ALA A 150 24.93 -9.30 -20.84
CA ALA A 150 24.51 -10.65 -21.20
C ALA A 150 23.12 -11.05 -20.68
N LYS A 151 22.55 -10.30 -19.73
CA LYS A 151 21.19 -10.49 -19.21
C LYS A 151 20.13 -9.82 -20.08
N TYR A 152 20.50 -8.84 -20.90
CA TYR A 152 19.53 -8.09 -21.71
C TYR A 152 19.44 -8.59 -23.14
N ARG A 153 18.23 -8.56 -23.70
CA ARG A 153 17.97 -8.79 -25.13
C ARG A 153 18.06 -7.51 -25.98
N TYR A 154 18.21 -6.37 -25.32
CA TYR A 154 18.22 -5.04 -25.90
C TYR A 154 19.23 -4.15 -25.16
N ASN A 155 19.64 -3.05 -25.78
CA ASN A 155 20.48 -2.06 -25.12
C ASN A 155 19.66 -1.21 -24.16
N ARG A 156 20.17 -0.96 -22.94
CA ARG A 156 19.52 -0.05 -22.00
C ARG A 156 19.68 1.39 -22.49
N VAL A 157 18.55 2.03 -22.82
CA VAL A 157 18.49 3.40 -23.32
C VAL A 157 17.87 4.30 -22.26
N PHE A 158 18.45 5.48 -22.08
CA PHE A 158 17.96 6.51 -21.18
C PHE A 158 17.89 7.84 -21.90
N PHE A 159 16.82 8.60 -21.66
CA PHE A 159 16.57 9.89 -22.31
C PHE A 159 17.07 11.04 -21.45
N SER A 160 17.36 12.17 -22.09
CA SER A 160 17.54 13.44 -21.39
C SER A 160 16.28 13.79 -20.59
N ASN A 161 16.42 14.66 -19.59
CA ASN A 161 15.32 15.07 -18.73
C ASN A 161 14.32 16.02 -19.39
N ASP A 162 14.46 16.29 -20.69
CA ASP A 162 13.45 16.99 -21.48
C ASP A 162 12.08 16.26 -21.44
N THR A 163 11.01 17.03 -21.62
CA THR A 163 9.62 16.54 -21.57
C THR A 163 8.97 16.70 -22.94
N TYR A 164 8.40 15.62 -23.47
CA TYR A 164 7.84 15.58 -24.82
C TYR A 164 6.51 14.82 -24.85
N LEU A 165 5.48 15.44 -25.43
CA LEU A 165 4.36 14.69 -26.01
C LEU A 165 4.87 13.84 -27.19
N PRO A 166 4.18 12.73 -27.55
CA PRO A 166 4.58 11.91 -28.70
C PRO A 166 4.74 12.71 -29.99
N SER A 167 3.87 13.71 -30.22
CA SER A 167 3.90 14.61 -31.39
C SER A 167 5.08 15.60 -31.40
N GLN A 168 5.70 15.84 -30.25
CA GLN A 168 6.80 16.79 -30.06
C GLN A 168 8.17 16.11 -29.92
N MET A 169 8.18 14.77 -29.79
CA MET A 169 9.41 14.00 -29.67
C MET A 169 10.30 14.24 -30.89
N PRO A 170 11.61 14.56 -30.71
CA PRO A 170 12.52 14.67 -31.83
C PRO A 170 12.48 13.40 -32.71
N PRO A 171 12.32 13.52 -34.05
CA PRO A 171 12.14 12.35 -34.92
C PRO A 171 13.24 11.29 -34.77
N ALA A 172 14.47 11.73 -34.52
CA ALA A 172 15.62 10.87 -34.28
C ALA A 172 15.48 9.97 -33.04
N LEU A 173 14.70 10.39 -32.03
CA LEU A 173 14.50 9.65 -30.79
C LEU A 173 13.22 8.82 -30.77
N LYS A 174 12.27 9.05 -31.69
CA LYS A 174 10.99 8.33 -31.73
C LYS A 174 11.16 6.80 -31.76
N PRO A 175 12.04 6.20 -32.60
CA PRO A 175 12.20 4.74 -32.60
C PRO A 175 12.72 4.18 -31.27
N TYR A 176 13.55 4.93 -30.54
CA TYR A 176 14.04 4.52 -29.22
C TYR A 176 12.95 4.60 -28.15
N ARG A 177 12.07 5.61 -28.24
CA ARG A 177 10.89 5.75 -27.38
C ARG A 177 9.94 4.58 -27.57
N ASP A 178 9.66 4.21 -28.81
CA ASP A 178 8.77 3.09 -29.17
C ASP A 178 9.36 1.74 -28.72
N ASP A 179 10.67 1.54 -28.90
CA ASP A 179 11.37 0.34 -28.44
C ASP A 179 11.33 0.19 -26.92
N GLU A 180 11.58 1.25 -26.17
CA GLU A 180 11.53 1.19 -24.70
C GLU A 180 10.13 0.81 -24.21
N LEU A 181 9.09 1.43 -24.74
CA LEU A 181 7.72 1.07 -24.38
C LEU A 181 7.37 -0.38 -24.74
N ARG A 182 7.83 -0.88 -25.89
CA ARG A 182 7.68 -2.29 -26.29
C ARG A 182 8.37 -3.24 -25.32
N ASN A 183 9.59 -2.88 -24.87
CA ASN A 183 10.35 -3.66 -23.89
C ASN A 183 9.64 -3.70 -22.53
N LEU A 184 9.12 -2.55 -22.07
CA LEU A 184 8.39 -2.45 -20.80
C LEU A 184 7.06 -3.21 -20.83
N ARG A 185 6.36 -3.25 -21.98
CA ARG A 185 5.18 -4.11 -22.15
C ARG A 185 5.53 -5.60 -22.20
N GLY A 186 6.78 -5.91 -22.55
CA GLY A 186 7.27 -7.26 -22.78
C GLY A 186 6.61 -7.90 -24.00
N ASP A 187 6.36 -7.16 -25.07
CA ASP A 187 5.67 -7.67 -26.27
C ASP A 187 6.40 -8.92 -26.82
N ASP A 188 7.73 -8.94 -26.71
CA ASP A 188 8.63 -10.03 -27.12
C ASP A 188 9.04 -11.00 -25.98
N GLN A 189 8.44 -10.87 -24.78
CA GLN A 189 8.75 -11.68 -23.60
C GLN A 189 7.48 -12.02 -22.79
N GLN A 190 6.98 -13.23 -23.00
CA GLN A 190 5.72 -13.70 -22.39
C GLN A 190 5.89 -14.28 -20.96
N GLY A 191 7.13 -14.56 -20.55
CA GLY A 191 7.50 -15.20 -19.27
C GLY A 191 8.25 -16.53 -19.47
N PRO A 192 8.77 -17.17 -18.39
CA PRO A 192 8.81 -16.65 -17.02
C PRO A 192 9.70 -15.40 -16.92
N TYR A 193 9.48 -14.61 -15.86
CA TYR A 193 10.24 -13.39 -15.61
C TYR A 193 11.38 -13.65 -14.63
N GLU A 194 12.52 -13.05 -14.92
CA GLU A 194 13.75 -13.09 -14.14
C GLU A 194 13.91 -11.80 -13.33
N GLU A 195 14.82 -11.81 -12.35
CA GLU A 195 15.04 -10.67 -11.44
C GLU A 195 15.31 -9.33 -12.15
N HIS A 196 16.06 -9.37 -13.26
CA HIS A 196 16.52 -8.20 -14.01
C HIS A 196 15.49 -7.68 -15.01
N ASP A 197 14.37 -8.38 -15.19
CA ASP A 197 13.32 -7.99 -16.13
C ASP A 197 12.60 -6.72 -15.67
N ARG A 198 12.15 -5.94 -16.66
CA ARG A 198 11.40 -4.68 -16.48
C ARG A 198 10.03 -4.76 -17.14
N VAL A 199 9.45 -5.96 -17.16
CA VAL A 199 8.22 -6.25 -17.90
C VAL A 199 7.01 -6.02 -16.98
N TYR A 200 6.16 -5.07 -17.36
CA TYR A 200 4.91 -4.72 -16.71
C TYR A 200 3.75 -5.41 -17.41
N ARG A 201 3.06 -6.32 -16.71
CA ARG A 201 1.87 -7.00 -17.22
C ARG A 201 0.83 -7.19 -16.14
N TYR A 202 -0.41 -7.34 -16.58
CA TYR A 202 -1.55 -7.62 -15.71
C TYR A 202 -1.76 -9.11 -15.53
N ASP A 203 -2.27 -9.47 -14.37
CA ASP A 203 -2.88 -10.76 -14.10
C ASP A 203 -3.95 -10.59 -13.01
N VAL A 204 -4.80 -11.60 -12.83
CA VAL A 204 -5.85 -11.65 -11.81
C VAL A 204 -5.25 -12.09 -10.47
N TYR A 205 -5.97 -11.90 -9.36
CA TYR A 205 -5.54 -12.41 -8.05
C TYR A 205 -5.88 -13.90 -7.95
N ASN A 206 -5.08 -14.71 -8.60
CA ASN A 206 -5.11 -16.17 -8.54
C ASN A 206 -3.92 -16.77 -7.77
N ASP A 207 -3.12 -15.93 -7.09
CA ASP A 207 -1.93 -16.31 -6.36
C ASP A 207 -2.10 -16.28 -4.83
N LEU A 208 -3.33 -16.12 -4.35
CA LEU A 208 -3.64 -16.05 -2.92
C LEU A 208 -3.91 -17.42 -2.29
N GLY A 209 -4.46 -18.37 -3.04
CA GLY A 209 -4.80 -19.71 -2.56
C GLY A 209 -3.62 -20.68 -2.57
N GLU A 210 -3.79 -21.82 -1.91
CA GLU A 210 -2.87 -22.96 -1.97
C GLU A 210 -3.67 -24.28 -2.11
N PRO A 211 -4.35 -24.48 -3.26
CA PRO A 211 -5.21 -25.66 -3.49
C PRO A 211 -4.44 -26.98 -3.38
N ASP A 212 -3.18 -27.02 -3.81
CA ASP A 212 -2.28 -28.18 -3.67
C ASP A 212 -2.09 -28.64 -2.21
N ARG A 213 -2.43 -27.79 -1.23
CA ARG A 213 -2.41 -28.11 0.21
C ARG A 213 -3.78 -28.03 0.87
N GLY A 214 -4.86 -28.11 0.09
CA GLY A 214 -6.24 -28.09 0.59
C GLY A 214 -6.70 -26.72 1.10
N ASN A 215 -6.04 -25.62 0.71
CA ASN A 215 -6.41 -24.26 1.12
C ASN A 215 -6.75 -23.35 -0.08
N PRO A 216 -7.74 -23.71 -0.93
CA PRO A 216 -8.09 -22.93 -2.11
C PRO A 216 -8.69 -21.56 -1.75
N ARG A 217 -8.54 -20.58 -2.63
CA ARG A 217 -9.23 -19.28 -2.59
C ARG A 217 -9.83 -19.01 -3.97
N PRO A 218 -10.96 -18.30 -4.06
CA PRO A 218 -11.50 -17.90 -5.36
C PRO A 218 -10.52 -16.98 -6.08
N VAL A 219 -10.41 -17.16 -7.40
CA VAL A 219 -9.70 -16.21 -8.27
C VAL A 219 -10.50 -14.90 -8.31
N LEU A 220 -9.84 -13.78 -8.01
CA LEU A 220 -10.47 -12.45 -8.07
C LEU A 220 -9.97 -11.66 -9.28
N GLY A 221 -10.91 -11.18 -10.06
CA GLY A 221 -10.69 -10.49 -11.32
C GLY A 221 -10.99 -11.38 -12.53
N GLY A 222 -11.50 -10.80 -13.60
CA GLY A 222 -11.75 -11.49 -14.87
C GLY A 222 -13.06 -12.27 -14.93
N SER A 223 -13.91 -12.15 -13.91
CA SER A 223 -15.25 -12.73 -13.88
C SER A 223 -16.29 -11.74 -13.36
N ALA A 224 -17.55 -11.94 -13.75
CA ALA A 224 -18.66 -11.15 -13.24
C ALA A 224 -19.01 -11.49 -11.79
N ASP A 225 -18.65 -12.69 -11.30
CA ASP A 225 -18.94 -13.13 -9.92
C ASP A 225 -17.94 -12.52 -8.93
N HIS A 226 -16.67 -12.45 -9.32
CA HIS A 226 -15.58 -11.89 -8.52
C HIS A 226 -14.82 -10.80 -9.30
N PRO A 227 -15.44 -9.62 -9.57
CA PRO A 227 -14.74 -8.52 -10.22
C PRO A 227 -13.63 -7.98 -9.30
N TYR A 228 -12.48 -7.61 -9.85
CA TYR A 228 -11.38 -7.05 -9.06
C TYR A 228 -10.38 -6.24 -9.91
N PRO A 229 -9.65 -5.27 -9.33
CA PRO A 229 -8.48 -4.69 -9.98
C PRO A 229 -7.46 -5.76 -10.39
N ARG A 230 -6.72 -5.52 -11.46
CA ARG A 230 -5.59 -6.39 -11.85
C ARG A 230 -4.34 -6.08 -11.04
N ARG A 231 -3.50 -7.09 -10.87
CA ARG A 231 -2.18 -6.99 -10.22
C ARG A 231 -1.05 -7.22 -11.22
N CYS A 232 0.20 -7.04 -10.79
CA CYS A 232 1.37 -7.39 -11.59
C CYS A 232 1.45 -8.90 -11.84
N ARG A 233 1.55 -9.29 -13.11
CA ARG A 233 1.84 -10.66 -13.52
C ARG A 233 3.22 -11.09 -13.04
N THR A 234 3.30 -12.28 -12.48
CA THR A 234 4.52 -12.85 -11.91
C THR A 234 5.10 -13.98 -12.74
N GLY A 235 4.28 -14.63 -13.57
CA GLY A 235 4.74 -15.66 -14.50
C GLY A 235 5.12 -16.98 -13.83
N ARG A 236 4.71 -17.23 -12.57
CA ARG A 236 4.89 -18.55 -11.95
C ARG A 236 3.93 -19.55 -12.60
N LYS A 237 4.27 -20.82 -12.43
CA LYS A 237 3.49 -21.92 -13.01
C LYS A 237 2.14 -22.04 -12.30
N PRO A 238 1.11 -22.59 -12.95
CA PRO A 238 -0.09 -23.04 -12.27
C PRO A 238 0.22 -24.09 -11.20
N THR A 239 -0.69 -24.26 -10.25
CA THR A 239 -0.65 -25.35 -9.27
C THR A 239 -0.63 -26.73 -9.95
N SER A 240 0.01 -27.72 -9.31
CA SER A 240 0.38 -28.97 -9.98
C SER A 240 -0.71 -30.04 -9.93
N THR A 241 -0.92 -30.76 -11.03
CA THR A 241 -1.50 -32.12 -10.99
C THR A 241 -0.56 -33.01 -10.20
N GLY A 242 -1.07 -33.61 -9.11
CA GLY A 242 -0.31 -34.38 -8.15
C GLY A 242 0.79 -35.24 -8.77
N VAL A 243 2.03 -34.98 -8.37
CA VAL A 243 3.07 -36.01 -8.30
C VAL A 243 3.31 -36.24 -6.82
N LEU A 244 2.90 -37.41 -6.32
CA LEU A 244 3.20 -37.86 -4.97
C LEU A 244 4.72 -37.84 -4.76
N VAL A 245 5.22 -36.82 -4.07
CA VAL A 245 6.57 -36.85 -3.49
C VAL A 245 6.43 -37.36 -2.06
N PHE A 246 6.55 -38.67 -1.87
CA PHE A 246 6.68 -39.25 -0.54
C PHE A 246 8.00 -38.80 0.08
N PHE A 247 7.95 -37.89 1.06
CA PHE A 247 9.03 -37.75 2.03
C PHE A 247 8.94 -38.90 3.03
N LYS A 248 9.72 -39.97 2.83
CA LYS A 248 9.95 -40.98 3.86
C LYS A 248 11.25 -40.67 4.59
N LYS A 249 11.13 -40.36 5.89
CA LYS A 249 12.27 -40.30 6.82
C LYS A 249 13.02 -41.64 6.79
N ASN A 250 14.33 -41.56 6.56
CA ASN A 250 15.38 -42.55 6.79
C ASN A 250 15.38 -43.86 5.95
N SER A 251 16.56 -44.07 5.32
CA SER A 251 17.20 -45.34 4.93
C SER A 251 16.90 -45.95 3.56
N ALA A 252 17.93 -45.86 2.70
CA ALA A 252 18.46 -46.79 1.70
C ALA A 252 17.66 -48.01 1.18
N ILE A 253 17.58 -48.05 -0.17
CA ILE A 253 17.86 -49.17 -1.10
C ILE A 253 16.71 -50.08 -1.62
N LEU A 254 16.80 -50.28 -2.95
CA LEU A 254 16.33 -51.34 -3.86
C LEU A 254 14.88 -51.32 -4.41
N LEU A 255 14.80 -51.05 -5.71
CA LEU A 255 13.70 -51.41 -6.61
C LEU A 255 13.74 -52.91 -6.94
N LEU A 256 12.66 -53.63 -6.61
CA LEU A 256 12.22 -54.83 -7.34
C LEU A 256 10.67 -54.90 -7.32
N PRO A 257 10.00 -55.22 -8.44
CA PRO A 257 8.55 -55.30 -8.51
C PRO A 257 8.07 -56.70 -8.11
N LEU A 258 6.89 -56.86 -7.51
CA LEU A 258 6.07 -58.08 -7.62
C LEU A 258 4.65 -57.91 -7.00
N THR A 259 3.66 -57.92 -7.91
CA THR A 259 2.39 -58.68 -7.92
C THR A 259 1.44 -58.77 -6.71
N ARG A 260 0.15 -58.56 -7.05
CA ARG A 260 -1.09 -58.87 -6.31
C ARG A 260 -1.10 -60.23 -5.59
N GLY A 261 -1.65 -60.25 -4.36
CA GLY A 261 -2.13 -61.46 -3.70
C GLY A 261 -2.87 -61.22 -2.37
N SER A 262 -4.17 -61.51 -2.37
CA SER A 262 -5.06 -62.04 -1.30
C SER A 262 -5.16 -61.43 0.12
N ARG A 263 -6.43 -61.27 0.55
CA ARG A 263 -6.99 -60.90 1.87
C ARG A 263 -6.71 -61.92 3.00
N SER A 264 -6.65 -61.46 4.26
CA SER A 264 -7.44 -62.00 5.41
C SER A 264 -7.20 -61.32 6.78
N HIS A 265 -8.31 -60.81 7.35
CA HIS A 265 -8.80 -60.79 8.76
C HIS A 265 -8.06 -60.19 10.00
N ALA A 266 -8.90 -59.49 10.79
CA ALA A 266 -8.83 -58.98 12.19
C ALA A 266 -8.04 -57.67 12.41
N ASP A 267 -8.54 -56.59 13.04
CA ASP A 267 -9.42 -56.42 14.22
C ASP A 267 -10.03 -54.96 14.22
N PRO A 268 -11.34 -54.72 14.47
CA PRO A 268 -11.93 -53.38 14.35
C PRO A 268 -12.17 -52.72 15.71
N GLN A 269 -11.19 -52.00 16.26
CA GLN A 269 -11.39 -50.98 17.32
C GLN A 269 -10.12 -50.14 17.58
N SER A 270 -9.69 -49.32 16.61
CA SER A 270 -8.77 -48.18 16.88
C SER A 270 -8.62 -47.14 15.75
N GLU A 271 -9.51 -47.11 14.76
CA GLU A 271 -9.48 -46.06 13.71
C GLU A 271 -10.82 -45.32 13.66
N THR A 272 -10.89 -44.18 14.36
CA THR A 272 -11.94 -43.18 14.16
C THR A 272 -11.39 -41.81 14.57
N LEU A 273 -10.39 -41.34 13.82
CA LEU A 273 -9.93 -39.94 13.79
C LEU A 273 -8.95 -39.70 12.62
N ALA A 274 -9.24 -40.24 11.43
CA ALA A 274 -8.48 -39.94 10.20
C ALA A 274 -9.22 -40.39 8.92
N ALA A 275 -10.54 -40.21 8.83
CA ALA A 275 -11.29 -40.54 7.61
C ALA A 275 -12.29 -39.43 7.30
N GLY A 276 -11.87 -38.50 6.44
CA GLY A 276 -12.70 -37.38 6.00
C GLY A 276 -12.09 -36.51 4.91
N LEU A 277 -11.09 -36.99 4.16
CA LEU A 277 -10.67 -36.39 2.89
C LEU A 277 -10.61 -37.52 1.87
N THR A 278 -11.43 -37.42 0.85
CA THR A 278 -11.43 -38.35 -0.28
C THR A 278 -10.40 -37.90 -1.30
N ASP A 279 -9.96 -38.78 -2.19
CA ASP A 279 -9.02 -38.47 -3.29
C ASP A 279 -9.53 -37.36 -4.26
N ALA A 280 -10.76 -36.86 -4.07
CA ALA A 280 -11.31 -35.70 -4.77
C ALA A 280 -10.91 -34.34 -4.16
N ASP A 281 -10.34 -34.31 -2.94
CA ASP A 281 -10.05 -33.07 -2.19
C ASP A 281 -8.66 -32.47 -2.46
N LEU A 282 -7.84 -33.14 -3.28
CA LEU A 282 -6.56 -32.63 -3.81
C LEU A 282 -6.65 -32.48 -5.33
N ALA A 283 -7.66 -31.75 -5.81
CA ALA A 283 -7.78 -31.41 -7.22
C ALA A 283 -6.86 -30.22 -7.54
N ALA A 284 -5.94 -30.41 -8.48
CA ALA A 284 -5.15 -29.34 -9.06
C ALA A 284 -6.09 -28.27 -9.65
N ASP A 285 -5.81 -27.00 -9.36
CA ASP A 285 -6.53 -25.89 -9.97
C ASP A 285 -5.64 -25.19 -11.00
N PRO A 286 -5.82 -25.47 -12.31
CA PRO A 286 -5.00 -24.84 -13.35
C PRO A 286 -5.23 -23.32 -13.44
N ASN A 287 -6.26 -22.78 -12.76
CA ASN A 287 -6.52 -21.35 -12.71
C ASN A 287 -5.78 -20.65 -11.57
N SER A 288 -5.24 -21.40 -10.60
CA SER A 288 -4.45 -20.87 -9.48
C SER A 288 -2.96 -20.91 -9.78
N GLU A 289 -2.26 -19.81 -9.49
CA GLU A 289 -0.80 -19.70 -9.61
C GLU A 289 -0.13 -20.36 -8.40
N SER A 290 0.96 -21.10 -8.63
CA SER A 290 1.68 -21.83 -7.58
C SER A 290 2.23 -20.88 -6.51
N ARG A 291 2.15 -21.30 -5.25
CA ARG A 291 2.67 -20.55 -4.11
C ARG A 291 4.19 -20.59 -4.05
N LEU A 292 4.78 -19.45 -3.72
CA LEU A 292 6.22 -19.37 -3.40
C LEU A 292 6.47 -19.80 -1.96
N SER A 293 7.63 -20.39 -1.70
CA SER A 293 8.14 -20.46 -0.34
C SER A 293 8.39 -19.05 0.21
N LEU A 294 8.38 -18.90 1.53
CA LEU A 294 8.53 -17.58 2.17
C LEU A 294 9.93 -16.97 1.95
N VAL A 295 10.94 -17.79 1.59
CA VAL A 295 12.31 -17.33 1.29
C VAL A 295 12.47 -16.84 -0.15
N GLU A 296 11.62 -17.31 -1.07
CA GLU A 296 11.61 -16.84 -2.45
C GLU A 296 11.02 -15.43 -2.56
N GLN A 297 11.42 -14.71 -3.61
CA GLN A 297 10.94 -13.38 -3.90
C GLN A 297 9.88 -13.43 -5.00
N ILE A 298 8.73 -12.81 -4.74
CA ILE A 298 7.73 -12.57 -5.76
C ILE A 298 8.26 -11.56 -6.79
N TYR A 299 8.07 -11.85 -8.07
CA TYR A 299 8.49 -10.95 -9.14
C TYR A 299 7.72 -9.63 -9.09
N VAL A 300 8.47 -8.54 -9.25
CA VAL A 300 8.01 -7.22 -9.68
C VAL A 300 9.07 -6.70 -10.66
N PRO A 301 8.72 -5.82 -11.60
CA PRO A 301 9.68 -5.17 -12.48
C PRO A 301 10.84 -4.58 -11.68
N ARG A 302 12.08 -4.76 -12.16
CA ARG A 302 13.27 -4.57 -11.32
C ARG A 302 13.38 -3.19 -10.66
N ASP A 303 12.95 -2.15 -11.38
CA ASP A 303 13.02 -0.76 -10.90
C ASP A 303 11.92 -0.42 -9.87
N GLU A 304 10.89 -1.26 -9.74
CA GLU A 304 9.82 -1.12 -8.73
C GLU A 304 10.22 -1.73 -7.37
N ARG A 305 11.27 -2.56 -7.35
CA ARG A 305 11.78 -3.15 -6.12
C ARG A 305 12.27 -2.07 -5.17
N PHE A 306 11.94 -2.21 -3.90
CA PHE A 306 12.45 -1.34 -2.83
C PHE A 306 13.94 -1.09 -3.00
N GLY A 307 14.34 0.17 -2.84
CA GLY A 307 15.74 0.51 -2.63
C GLY A 307 16.28 -0.23 -1.40
N HIS A 308 17.58 -0.50 -1.37
CA HIS A 308 18.13 -1.31 -0.27
C HIS A 308 18.05 -0.62 1.08
N LEU A 309 18.05 0.72 1.15
CA LEU A 309 17.79 1.44 2.39
C LEU A 309 16.39 1.11 2.91
N LYS A 310 15.34 1.14 2.08
CA LYS A 310 14.00 0.74 2.50
C LYS A 310 13.84 -0.77 2.77
N MET A 311 14.61 -1.60 2.06
CA MET A 311 14.67 -3.04 2.32
C MET A 311 15.43 -3.36 3.62
N SER A 312 16.49 -2.60 3.96
CA SER A 312 17.27 -2.69 5.19
C SER A 312 16.59 -2.00 6.37
N ASP A 313 15.90 -0.89 6.11
CA ASP A 313 14.93 -0.19 6.94
C ASP A 313 13.62 -1.00 6.96
N PHE A 314 13.77 -2.31 7.19
CA PHE A 314 12.79 -3.08 7.94
C PHE A 314 11.63 -3.68 7.12
N LEU A 315 11.00 -3.00 6.16
CA LEU A 315 9.65 -3.39 5.68
C LEU A 315 9.52 -4.81 5.08
N GLY A 316 10.36 -5.16 4.10
CA GLY A 316 10.27 -6.46 3.43
C GLY A 316 10.69 -7.63 4.30
N TYR A 317 11.72 -7.45 5.13
CA TYR A 317 12.20 -8.49 6.02
C TYR A 317 11.35 -8.60 7.30
N SER A 318 10.76 -7.53 7.81
CA SER A 318 9.95 -7.55 9.04
C SER A 318 8.63 -8.26 8.86
N ILE A 319 7.92 -8.04 7.74
CA ILE A 319 6.68 -8.79 7.48
C ILE A 319 6.99 -10.29 7.35
N LYS A 320 8.09 -10.64 6.68
CA LYS A 320 8.59 -12.01 6.61
C LYS A 320 9.04 -12.54 7.98
N ALA A 321 9.69 -11.74 8.81
CA ALA A 321 10.13 -12.12 10.16
C ALA A 321 8.95 -12.31 11.11
N ILE A 322 7.87 -11.53 10.98
CA ILE A 322 6.62 -11.78 11.69
C ILE A 322 6.09 -13.16 11.30
N SER A 323 5.99 -13.45 10.01
CA SER A 323 5.48 -14.73 9.50
C SER A 323 6.37 -15.94 9.86
N GLN A 324 7.70 -15.80 9.77
CA GLN A 324 8.66 -16.90 9.96
C GLN A 324 9.17 -17.07 11.39
N GLY A 325 9.12 -16.01 12.20
CA GLY A 325 9.69 -15.98 13.54
C GLY A 325 8.64 -15.75 14.62
N ILE A 326 7.97 -14.60 14.61
CA ILE A 326 7.02 -14.21 15.67
C ILE A 326 5.81 -15.16 15.69
N VAL A 327 5.20 -15.47 14.54
CA VAL A 327 4.02 -16.35 14.47
C VAL A 327 4.33 -17.75 15.04
N PRO A 328 5.38 -18.47 14.59
CA PRO A 328 5.77 -19.73 15.21
C PRO A 328 6.12 -19.60 16.70
N ALA A 329 6.83 -18.53 17.08
CA ALA A 329 7.26 -18.31 18.45
C ALA A 329 6.10 -18.14 19.43
N VAL A 330 5.13 -17.30 19.05
CA VAL A 330 3.92 -17.05 19.84
C VAL A 330 3.06 -18.31 19.93
N ARG A 331 2.94 -19.10 18.84
CA ARG A 331 2.23 -20.39 18.88
C ARG A 331 2.86 -21.33 19.91
N THR A 332 4.18 -21.51 19.88
CA THR A 332 4.88 -22.36 20.86
C THR A 332 4.76 -21.83 22.30
N TYR A 333 4.75 -20.51 22.51
CA TYR A 333 4.53 -19.91 23.83
C TYR A 333 3.12 -20.17 24.36
N VAL A 334 2.11 -20.06 23.51
CA VAL A 334 0.72 -20.34 23.88
C VAL A 334 0.45 -21.83 24.04
N ASP A 335 1.17 -22.72 23.38
CA ASP A 335 1.11 -24.14 23.75
C ASP A 335 1.54 -24.38 25.22
N THR A 336 2.17 -23.40 25.87
CA THR A 336 2.57 -23.41 27.29
C THR A 336 1.78 -22.47 28.22
N THR A 337 0.87 -21.63 27.70
CA THR A 337 0.07 -20.64 28.46
C THR A 337 -1.35 -20.50 27.86
N PRO A 338 -2.41 -20.09 28.60
CA PRO A 338 -3.78 -20.16 28.07
C PRO A 338 -4.17 -19.31 26.84
N GLY A 339 -3.26 -18.60 26.17
CA GLY A 339 -3.55 -17.86 24.93
C GLY A 339 -4.47 -16.64 25.08
N GLU A 340 -4.69 -16.21 26.32
CA GLU A 340 -5.56 -15.11 26.73
C GLU A 340 -4.81 -14.08 27.58
N PHE A 341 -5.32 -12.85 27.60
CA PHE A 341 -5.00 -11.89 28.65
C PHE A 341 -6.00 -12.03 29.79
N ASP A 342 -5.57 -11.76 31.03
CA ASP A 342 -6.43 -11.83 32.22
C ASP A 342 -6.86 -10.44 32.72
N SER A 343 -6.18 -9.37 32.28
CA SER A 343 -6.46 -7.99 32.70
C SER A 343 -6.03 -6.96 31.66
N PHE A 344 -6.53 -5.72 31.75
CA PHE A 344 -5.99 -4.63 30.91
C PHE A 344 -4.52 -4.34 31.21
N GLN A 345 -4.07 -4.59 32.44
CA GLN A 345 -2.66 -4.46 32.80
C GLN A 345 -1.78 -5.45 32.03
N ASP A 346 -2.25 -6.66 31.72
CA ASP A 346 -1.48 -7.60 30.90
C ASP A 346 -1.26 -7.09 29.47
N ILE A 347 -2.26 -6.39 28.93
CA ILE A 347 -2.14 -5.72 27.62
C ILE A 347 -1.20 -4.53 27.73
N LEU A 348 -1.26 -3.73 28.80
CA LEU A 348 -0.34 -2.61 29.03
C LEU A 348 1.10 -3.06 29.23
N ASN A 349 1.31 -4.24 29.81
CA ASN A 349 2.62 -4.84 30.03
C ASN A 349 3.37 -5.08 28.71
N LEU A 350 2.68 -5.19 27.56
CA LEU A 350 3.30 -5.24 26.23
C LEU A 350 4.21 -4.04 25.93
N TYR A 351 3.90 -2.87 26.51
CA TYR A 351 4.63 -1.61 26.30
C TYR A 351 5.53 -1.24 27.49
N GLU A 352 5.09 -1.54 28.72
CA GLU A 352 5.80 -1.15 29.94
C GLU A 352 6.96 -2.08 30.28
N GLY A 353 6.73 -3.39 30.23
CA GLY A 353 7.68 -4.44 30.67
C GLY A 353 8.11 -5.44 29.59
N GLY A 354 7.33 -5.56 28.51
CA GLY A 354 7.48 -6.53 27.43
C GLY A 354 7.14 -7.97 27.83
N ILE A 355 6.95 -8.85 26.85
CA ILE A 355 6.72 -10.30 27.08
C ILE A 355 8.08 -11.02 27.16
N LYS A 356 8.33 -11.78 28.24
CA LYS A 356 9.45 -12.73 28.29
C LYS A 356 9.10 -13.98 27.49
N LEU A 357 9.93 -14.35 26.51
CA LEU A 357 9.74 -15.64 25.85
C LEU A 357 10.65 -16.73 26.42
N PRO A 358 10.17 -17.99 26.42
CA PRO A 358 11.04 -19.14 26.61
C PRO A 358 12.09 -19.21 25.49
N ARG A 359 13.25 -19.79 25.78
CA ARG A 359 14.24 -20.11 24.73
C ARG A 359 13.63 -21.13 23.78
N ILE A 360 13.33 -20.71 22.55
CA ILE A 360 12.71 -21.56 21.52
C ILE A 360 13.53 -21.57 20.23
N GLN A 361 13.64 -22.74 19.61
CA GLN A 361 14.47 -22.97 18.41
C GLN A 361 14.05 -22.09 17.23
N ALA A 362 12.75 -21.84 17.05
CA ALA A 362 12.24 -21.01 15.96
C ALA A 362 12.79 -19.58 15.98
N LEU A 363 13.01 -18.99 17.17
CA LEU A 363 13.66 -17.69 17.27
C LEU A 363 15.14 -17.78 16.96
N GLU A 364 15.84 -18.83 17.38
CA GLU A 364 17.24 -19.02 16.99
C GLU A 364 17.40 -19.19 15.49
N ASP A 365 16.48 -19.88 14.84
CA ASP A 365 16.45 -20.03 13.39
C ASP A 365 16.14 -18.69 12.70
N MET A 366 15.21 -17.89 13.23
CA MET A 366 14.96 -16.52 12.78
C MET A 366 16.23 -15.65 12.87
N ARG A 367 16.99 -15.75 13.98
CA ARG A 367 18.27 -15.02 14.14
C ARG A 367 19.32 -15.41 13.10
N ARG A 368 19.21 -16.60 12.50
CA ARG A 368 20.10 -17.07 11.41
C ARG A 368 19.61 -16.64 10.03
N LEU A 369 18.30 -16.51 9.84
CA LEU A 369 17.67 -16.20 8.55
C LEU A 369 17.63 -14.70 8.24
N PHE A 370 17.62 -13.84 9.26
CA PHE A 370 17.48 -12.40 9.09
C PHE A 370 18.71 -11.61 9.59
N PRO A 371 19.00 -10.43 9.00
CA PRO A 371 20.10 -9.59 9.45
C PRO A 371 20.01 -9.27 10.95
N LEU A 372 21.17 -9.26 11.63
CA LEU A 372 21.26 -9.10 13.08
C LEU A 372 20.63 -7.79 13.59
N GLN A 373 20.62 -6.73 12.77
CA GLN A 373 20.00 -5.46 13.10
C GLN A 373 18.47 -5.53 13.09
N LEU A 374 17.87 -6.19 12.09
CA LEU A 374 16.43 -6.45 12.03
C LEU A 374 15.94 -7.25 13.25
N VAL A 375 16.73 -8.25 13.64
CA VAL A 375 16.48 -9.05 14.83
C VAL A 375 16.54 -8.22 16.11
N LYS A 376 17.44 -7.22 16.19
CA LYS A 376 17.58 -6.30 17.34
C LYS A 376 16.51 -5.21 17.37
N ASP A 377 15.98 -4.79 16.22
CA ASP A 377 14.89 -3.82 16.16
C ASP A 377 13.55 -4.48 16.50
N LEU A 378 13.42 -5.80 16.24
CA LEU A 378 12.29 -6.62 16.66
C LEU A 378 12.43 -7.16 18.11
N LEU A 379 13.64 -7.25 18.67
CA LEU A 379 13.93 -7.77 20.01
C LEU A 379 14.74 -6.75 20.83
N PRO A 380 14.24 -6.20 21.96
CA PRO A 380 14.95 -5.16 22.71
C PRO A 380 16.40 -5.55 23.08
N ALA A 381 17.32 -4.60 22.91
CA ALA A 381 18.73 -4.76 23.25
C ALA A 381 18.92 -4.98 24.77
N GLY A 382 19.10 -6.25 25.19
CA GLY A 382 19.59 -6.57 26.53
C GLY A 382 18.79 -7.55 27.40
N GLY A 383 17.88 -8.39 26.88
CA GLY A 383 17.27 -9.43 27.71
C GLY A 383 16.40 -10.45 26.97
N ASP A 384 15.97 -11.50 27.69
CA ASP A 384 15.06 -12.58 27.24
C ASP A 384 13.60 -12.09 26.99
N TYR A 385 13.42 -10.86 26.47
CA TYR A 385 12.11 -10.24 26.22
C TYR A 385 11.88 -10.09 24.71
N LEU A 386 10.70 -10.49 24.22
CA LEU A 386 10.36 -10.57 22.80
C LEU A 386 9.93 -9.24 22.21
N LEU A 387 9.17 -8.41 22.92
CA LEU A 387 8.58 -7.20 22.35
C LEU A 387 8.42 -6.17 23.46
N LYS A 388 9.23 -5.12 23.46
CA LYS A 388 8.87 -3.89 24.18
C LYS A 388 8.37 -2.91 23.13
N LEU A 389 7.08 -2.99 22.87
CA LEU A 389 6.41 -2.18 21.85
C LEU A 389 6.37 -0.70 22.29
N PRO A 390 6.49 0.28 21.38
CA PRO A 390 6.33 1.68 21.74
C PRO A 390 4.91 1.96 22.27
N ILE A 391 4.75 2.81 23.28
CA ILE A 391 3.39 3.12 23.79
C ILE A 391 2.58 3.81 22.68
N PRO A 392 1.42 3.26 22.26
CA PRO A 392 0.54 3.87 21.26
C PRO A 392 0.04 5.25 21.72
N GLN A 393 -0.07 6.19 20.79
CA GLN A 393 -0.45 7.58 21.06
C GLN A 393 -1.80 7.68 21.78
N ILE A 394 -2.78 6.84 21.42
CA ILE A 394 -4.12 6.86 22.02
C ILE A 394 -4.14 6.60 23.54
N ILE A 395 -3.15 5.89 24.09
CA ILE A 395 -3.02 5.63 25.54
C ILE A 395 -1.82 6.33 26.18
N LYS A 396 -1.12 7.19 25.43
CA LYS A 396 0.16 7.75 25.87
C LYS A 396 -0.01 8.75 27.02
N GLU A 397 -0.98 9.64 26.89
CA GLU A 397 -1.25 10.68 27.89
C GLU A 397 -2.32 10.23 28.90
N ASP A 398 -3.35 9.52 28.44
CA ASP A 398 -4.41 8.95 29.29
C ASP A 398 -4.76 7.52 28.83
N LYS A 399 -4.47 6.53 29.68
CA LYS A 399 -4.71 5.10 29.41
C LYS A 399 -6.19 4.70 29.39
N ASN A 400 -7.10 5.59 29.79
CA ASN A 400 -8.54 5.33 29.88
C ASN A 400 -9.37 6.15 28.89
N ALA A 401 -8.79 7.17 28.24
CA ALA A 401 -9.53 8.09 27.37
C ALA A 401 -10.27 7.39 26.22
N TRP A 402 -9.68 6.33 25.66
CA TRP A 402 -10.27 5.48 24.61
C TRP A 402 -11.65 4.88 25.00
N ARG A 403 -11.94 4.75 26.31
CA ARG A 403 -13.22 4.23 26.80
C ARG A 403 -14.34 5.25 26.74
N THR A 404 -14.03 6.53 26.61
CA THR A 404 -15.04 7.59 26.62
C THR A 404 -15.89 7.56 25.37
N ASP A 405 -17.15 7.98 25.48
CA ASP A 405 -18.02 8.16 24.32
C ASP A 405 -17.52 9.28 23.40
N GLU A 406 -16.87 10.29 23.99
CA GLU A 406 -16.26 11.37 23.25
C GLU A 406 -15.11 10.89 22.36
N GLU A 407 -14.18 10.08 22.86
CA GLU A 407 -13.10 9.55 22.02
C GLU A 407 -13.61 8.56 20.97
N PHE A 408 -14.54 7.67 21.34
CA PHE A 408 -15.20 6.75 20.40
C PHE A 408 -15.83 7.49 19.21
N THR A 409 -16.53 8.59 19.46
CA THR A 409 -17.15 9.39 18.40
C THR A 409 -16.16 10.28 17.65
N ARG A 410 -15.16 10.82 18.34
CA ARG A 410 -14.11 11.62 17.70
C ARG A 410 -13.31 10.81 16.69
N GLU A 411 -12.99 9.55 16.99
CA GLU A 411 -12.27 8.67 16.07
C GLU A 411 -13.04 8.40 14.76
N VAL A 412 -14.36 8.56 14.75
CA VAL A 412 -15.16 8.48 13.51
C VAL A 412 -14.85 9.66 12.56
N LEU A 413 -14.36 10.78 13.07
CA LEU A 413 -13.99 11.98 12.31
C LEU A 413 -12.47 12.17 12.16
N ALA A 414 -11.68 11.62 13.08
CA ALA A 414 -10.25 11.91 13.22
C ALA A 414 -9.38 10.68 13.58
N GLY A 415 -9.96 9.49 13.61
CA GLY A 415 -9.26 8.24 13.89
C GLY A 415 -8.61 7.64 12.66
N VAL A 416 -8.37 6.33 12.70
CA VAL A 416 -7.74 5.56 11.61
C VAL A 416 -8.67 5.30 10.41
N ASN A 417 -9.99 5.39 10.60
CA ASN A 417 -10.98 5.18 9.54
C ASN A 417 -11.99 6.34 9.45
N PRO A 418 -11.53 7.58 9.25
CA PRO A 418 -12.33 8.77 9.48
C PRO A 418 -13.28 9.07 8.32
N MET A 419 -13.59 8.12 7.44
CA MET A 419 -14.27 8.37 6.16
C MET A 419 -15.58 7.61 5.98
N MET A 420 -16.04 6.90 7.03
CA MET A 420 -17.18 5.98 6.90
C MET A 420 -18.52 6.56 7.34
N ILE A 421 -18.51 7.65 8.10
CA ILE A 421 -19.72 8.30 8.59
C ILE A 421 -20.50 8.96 7.46
N THR A 422 -21.83 8.79 7.50
CA THR A 422 -22.77 9.44 6.58
C THR A 422 -23.81 10.24 7.35
N ARG A 423 -24.41 11.22 6.70
CA ARG A 423 -25.58 11.92 7.25
C ARG A 423 -26.79 10.99 7.20
N LEU A 424 -27.54 10.92 8.31
CA LEU A 424 -28.80 10.20 8.34
C LEU A 424 -29.90 11.07 7.70
N THR A 425 -30.56 10.54 6.68
CA THR A 425 -31.60 11.28 5.93
C THR A 425 -33.02 10.80 6.20
N GLU A 426 -33.18 9.60 6.77
CA GLU A 426 -34.48 9.06 7.15
C GLU A 426 -34.38 8.29 8.47
N PHE A 427 -35.49 8.23 9.21
CA PHE A 427 -35.57 7.52 10.49
C PHE A 427 -36.86 6.70 10.59
N PRO A 428 -36.83 5.45 11.07
CA PRO A 428 -35.62 4.68 11.42
C PRO A 428 -34.75 4.40 10.17
N PRO A 429 -33.43 4.17 10.35
CA PRO A 429 -32.56 3.79 9.23
C PRO A 429 -33.10 2.56 8.49
N LYS A 430 -33.05 2.58 7.16
CA LYS A 430 -33.46 1.46 6.31
C LYS A 430 -32.26 0.78 5.66
N SER A 431 -32.38 -0.53 5.47
CA SER A 431 -31.44 -1.33 4.69
C SER A 431 -31.72 -1.21 3.20
N ALA A 432 -30.66 -1.19 2.39
CA ALA A 432 -30.68 -1.33 0.94
C ALA A 432 -30.52 -2.79 0.48
N LEU A 433 -30.42 -3.75 1.39
CA LEU A 433 -30.35 -5.18 1.05
C LEU A 433 -31.64 -5.64 0.36
N ASP A 434 -31.50 -6.57 -0.59
CA ASP A 434 -32.61 -7.15 -1.35
C ASP A 434 -33.61 -7.87 -0.42
N PRO A 435 -34.84 -7.36 -0.23
CA PRO A 435 -35.79 -7.97 0.69
C PRO A 435 -36.21 -9.39 0.31
N SER A 436 -36.04 -9.77 -0.98
CA SER A 436 -36.32 -11.14 -1.44
C SER A 436 -35.27 -12.15 -0.97
N LYS A 437 -34.11 -11.69 -0.48
CA LYS A 437 -33.03 -12.50 0.08
C LYS A 437 -32.86 -12.29 1.58
N TYR A 438 -33.11 -11.08 2.07
CA TYR A 438 -32.81 -10.71 3.46
C TYR A 438 -34.06 -10.42 4.31
N GLY A 439 -35.25 -10.39 3.73
CA GLY A 439 -36.48 -10.01 4.43
C GLY A 439 -36.49 -8.53 4.82
N ASP A 440 -37.32 -8.16 5.79
CA ASP A 440 -37.31 -6.83 6.38
C ASP A 440 -36.08 -6.65 7.27
N GLN A 441 -35.28 -5.65 6.93
CA GLN A 441 -34.02 -5.30 7.58
C GLN A 441 -34.05 -3.84 8.10
N THR A 442 -35.26 -3.28 8.25
CA THR A 442 -35.48 -1.95 8.83
C THR A 442 -34.93 -1.93 10.26
N SER A 443 -34.21 -0.86 10.60
CA SER A 443 -33.61 -0.72 11.93
C SER A 443 -34.68 -0.75 13.04
N THR A 444 -34.33 -1.39 14.14
CA THR A 444 -35.14 -1.48 15.36
C THR A 444 -34.92 -0.31 16.32
N ILE A 445 -34.08 0.67 15.94
CA ILE A 445 -33.88 1.89 16.73
C ILE A 445 -35.16 2.74 16.65
N THR A 446 -35.84 2.92 17.78
CA THR A 446 -37.00 3.79 17.93
C THR A 446 -36.61 5.21 18.36
N ALA A 447 -37.54 6.17 18.23
CA ALA A 447 -37.32 7.55 18.68
C ALA A 447 -37.04 7.61 20.19
N GLU A 448 -37.75 6.81 20.99
CA GLU A 448 -37.57 6.71 22.45
C GLU A 448 -36.12 6.38 22.86
N HIS A 449 -35.41 5.58 22.06
CA HIS A 449 -34.00 5.26 22.32
C HIS A 449 -33.08 6.48 22.25
N ILE A 450 -33.39 7.45 21.38
CA ILE A 450 -32.45 8.53 21.02
C ILE A 450 -32.87 9.92 21.48
N GLU A 451 -34.16 10.17 21.71
CA GLU A 451 -34.71 11.51 21.99
C GLU A 451 -34.01 12.23 23.16
N LYS A 452 -33.61 11.50 24.20
CA LYS A 452 -32.90 12.07 25.36
C LYS A 452 -31.54 12.68 25.01
N GLY A 453 -30.92 12.24 23.91
CA GLY A 453 -29.61 12.71 23.45
C GLY A 453 -29.65 13.86 22.45
N LEU A 454 -30.83 14.36 22.07
CA LEU A 454 -31.00 15.32 20.95
C LEU A 454 -31.02 16.81 21.38
N GLU A 455 -30.51 17.14 22.57
CA GLU A 455 -30.49 18.53 23.10
C GLU A 455 -31.89 19.20 23.08
N GLY A 456 -32.96 18.41 23.30
CA GLY A 456 -34.35 18.89 23.33
C GLY A 456 -35.03 18.98 21.96
N LEU A 457 -34.36 18.59 20.87
CA LEU A 457 -34.97 18.49 19.54
C LEU A 457 -35.75 17.18 19.39
N THR A 458 -36.78 17.19 18.55
CA THR A 458 -37.37 15.95 18.03
C THR A 458 -36.46 15.30 16.99
N VAL A 459 -36.67 14.01 16.70
CA VAL A 459 -35.93 13.29 15.64
C VAL A 459 -36.05 14.02 14.30
N GLN A 460 -37.26 14.47 13.93
CA GLN A 460 -37.48 15.18 12.68
C GLN A 460 -36.74 16.53 12.64
N GLN A 461 -36.77 17.30 13.74
CA GLN A 461 -36.01 18.55 13.83
C GLN A 461 -34.50 18.32 13.70
N ALA A 462 -33.99 17.22 14.27
CA ALA A 462 -32.58 16.85 14.16
C ALA A 462 -32.20 16.41 12.73
N LEU A 463 -33.07 15.69 12.01
CA LEU A 463 -32.90 15.37 10.59
C LEU A 463 -32.89 16.64 9.73
N ASP A 464 -33.91 17.48 9.86
CA ASP A 464 -34.07 18.72 9.09
C ASP A 464 -32.90 19.69 9.33
N GLY A 465 -32.36 19.69 10.55
CA GLY A 465 -31.19 20.47 10.94
C GLY A 465 -29.83 19.87 10.55
N ASN A 466 -29.78 18.74 9.84
CA ASN A 466 -28.56 18.00 9.49
C ASN A 466 -27.70 17.60 10.69
N ARG A 467 -28.34 17.25 11.82
CA ARG A 467 -27.65 16.95 13.08
C ARG A 467 -27.58 15.46 13.40
N LEU A 468 -28.18 14.59 12.58
CA LEU A 468 -28.10 13.15 12.75
C LEU A 468 -27.18 12.51 11.73
N PHE A 469 -26.30 11.65 12.21
CA PHE A 469 -25.32 10.92 11.42
C PHE A 469 -25.34 9.45 11.80
N ILE A 470 -24.81 8.61 10.92
CA ILE A 470 -24.78 7.17 11.10
C ILE A 470 -23.44 6.59 10.64
N LEU A 471 -22.90 5.65 11.42
CA LEU A 471 -21.92 4.67 10.96
C LEU A 471 -22.67 3.36 10.73
N ASP A 472 -22.95 3.06 9.47
CA ASP A 472 -23.75 1.89 9.08
C ASP A 472 -22.86 0.78 8.52
N HIS A 473 -22.61 -0.24 9.34
CA HIS A 473 -21.92 -1.46 8.97
C HIS A 473 -22.87 -2.64 8.77
N HIS A 474 -24.19 -2.43 8.85
CA HIS A 474 -25.18 -3.49 8.77
C HIS A 474 -25.18 -4.13 7.39
N ASP A 475 -25.48 -3.34 6.37
CA ASP A 475 -25.61 -3.84 4.98
C ASP A 475 -24.27 -4.31 4.42
N ARG A 476 -23.18 -3.76 4.97
CA ARG A 476 -21.80 -4.09 4.61
C ARG A 476 -21.44 -5.53 4.99
N PHE A 477 -21.88 -5.98 6.17
CA PHE A 477 -21.49 -7.29 6.69
C PHE A 477 -22.59 -8.34 6.65
N MET A 478 -23.87 -7.99 6.76
CA MET A 478 -24.99 -8.94 6.79
C MET A 478 -24.90 -10.05 5.71
N PRO A 479 -24.49 -9.78 4.45
CA PRO A 479 -24.34 -10.82 3.43
C PRO A 479 -23.30 -11.91 3.75
N PHE A 480 -22.36 -11.66 4.66
CA PHE A 480 -21.21 -12.52 4.95
C PHE A 480 -21.23 -13.11 6.36
N LEU A 481 -22.08 -12.60 7.25
CA LEU A 481 -21.96 -12.89 8.68
C LEU A 481 -22.29 -14.33 9.07
N ILE A 482 -23.18 -15.03 8.34
CA ILE A 482 -23.43 -16.46 8.60
C ILE A 482 -22.12 -17.25 8.45
N ASP A 483 -21.42 -17.05 7.33
CA ASP A 483 -20.19 -17.78 7.03
C ASP A 483 -19.04 -17.37 7.95
N VAL A 484 -18.91 -16.07 8.24
CA VAL A 484 -17.91 -15.52 9.15
C VAL A 484 -18.11 -16.01 10.59
N ASN A 485 -19.36 -16.07 11.08
CA ASN A 485 -19.67 -16.54 12.44
C ASN A 485 -19.58 -18.07 12.59
N ASN A 486 -19.49 -18.81 11.47
CA ASN A 486 -19.16 -20.23 11.48
C ASN A 486 -17.65 -20.49 11.57
N LEU A 487 -16.80 -19.45 11.50
CA LEU A 487 -15.36 -19.59 11.78
C LEU A 487 -15.13 -19.78 13.28
N GLU A 488 -14.20 -20.66 13.63
CA GLU A 488 -13.82 -20.87 15.02
C GLU A 488 -13.29 -19.58 15.65
N GLY A 489 -13.72 -19.31 16.89
CA GLY A 489 -13.28 -18.14 17.63
C GLY A 489 -13.83 -16.81 17.12
N ASN A 490 -14.82 -16.81 16.21
CA ASN A 490 -15.46 -15.59 15.71
C ASN A 490 -16.93 -15.51 16.10
N PHE A 491 -17.35 -14.32 16.52
CA PHE A 491 -18.75 -13.95 16.62
C PHE A 491 -18.92 -12.45 16.39
N ILE A 492 -19.53 -12.09 15.27
CA ILE A 492 -19.60 -10.73 14.72
C ILE A 492 -21.07 -10.36 14.49
N TYR A 493 -21.44 -9.17 14.94
CA TYR A 493 -22.74 -8.55 14.63
C TYR A 493 -22.60 -7.62 13.42
N ALA A 494 -23.70 -7.36 12.73
CA ALA A 494 -23.83 -6.23 11.80
C ALA A 494 -24.28 -5.01 12.62
N SER A 495 -23.42 -4.00 12.74
CA SER A 495 -23.71 -2.85 13.60
C SER A 495 -24.24 -1.62 12.85
N ARG A 496 -25.13 -0.87 13.50
CA ARG A 496 -25.44 0.54 13.17
C ARG A 496 -25.21 1.41 14.38
N THR A 497 -24.57 2.56 14.21
CA THR A 497 -24.38 3.53 15.28
C THR A 497 -24.93 4.88 14.87
N LEU A 498 -25.86 5.43 15.66
CA LEU A 498 -26.39 6.77 15.46
C LEU A 498 -25.62 7.80 16.28
N PHE A 499 -25.34 8.93 15.67
CA PHE A 499 -24.68 10.07 16.31
C PHE A 499 -25.49 11.34 16.16
N PHE A 500 -25.36 12.21 17.15
CA PHE A 500 -25.89 13.56 17.12
C PHE A 500 -24.76 14.59 17.10
N LEU A 501 -24.80 15.51 16.16
CA LEU A 501 -23.92 16.67 16.12
C LEU A 501 -24.42 17.73 17.09
N ARG A 502 -23.77 17.88 18.23
CA ARG A 502 -24.09 18.78 19.33
C ARG A 502 -23.84 20.25 19.02
N GLY A 503 -24.45 21.13 19.81
CA GLY A 503 -24.43 22.58 19.54
C GLY A 503 -23.04 23.19 19.71
N ASP A 504 -22.17 22.43 20.37
CA ASP A 504 -20.79 22.76 20.64
C ASP A 504 -19.81 22.22 19.59
N GLY A 505 -20.31 21.56 18.52
CA GLY A 505 -19.54 21.06 17.38
C GLY A 505 -19.09 19.60 17.47
N ARG A 506 -19.31 18.91 18.59
CA ARG A 506 -18.89 17.50 18.79
C ARG A 506 -19.99 16.52 18.40
N LEU A 507 -19.59 15.31 18.03
CA LEU A 507 -20.53 14.19 17.94
C LEU A 507 -20.77 13.57 19.32
N ALA A 508 -21.98 13.08 19.55
CA ALA A 508 -22.32 12.22 20.68
C ALA A 508 -22.99 10.95 20.19
N PRO A 509 -22.65 9.77 20.73
CA PRO A 509 -23.31 8.53 20.33
C PRO A 509 -24.69 8.46 20.99
N LEU A 510 -25.70 8.07 20.21
CA LEU A 510 -27.09 7.99 20.66
C LEU A 510 -27.50 6.55 20.94
N ALA A 511 -27.19 5.63 20.01
CA ALA A 511 -27.57 4.24 20.09
C ALA A 511 -26.67 3.38 19.20
N ILE A 512 -26.48 2.12 19.59
CA ILE A 512 -25.85 1.07 18.79
C ILE A 512 -26.87 -0.05 18.62
N GLU A 513 -27.20 -0.37 17.38
CA GLU A 513 -27.94 -1.59 17.03
C GLU A 513 -26.95 -2.68 16.64
N LEU A 514 -27.05 -3.83 17.30
CA LEU A 514 -26.31 -5.04 16.94
C LEU A 514 -27.27 -6.06 16.35
N SER A 515 -27.07 -6.39 15.09
CA SER A 515 -27.93 -7.29 14.31
C SER A 515 -27.23 -8.62 14.06
N GLU A 516 -27.83 -9.71 14.52
CA GLU A 516 -27.33 -11.06 14.32
C GLU A 516 -28.04 -11.74 13.16
N PRO A 517 -27.32 -12.35 12.19
CA PRO A 517 -27.96 -13.05 11.09
C PRO A 517 -28.53 -14.41 11.53
N TYR A 518 -29.66 -14.81 10.95
CA TYR A 518 -30.16 -16.17 11.02
C TYR A 518 -30.88 -16.57 9.73
N ILE A 519 -30.96 -17.88 9.47
CA ILE A 519 -31.64 -18.41 8.28
C ILE A 519 -33.10 -18.73 8.63
N ASP A 520 -34.04 -18.18 7.86
CA ASP A 520 -35.46 -18.47 7.93
C ASP A 520 -36.00 -18.81 6.53
N GLY A 521 -36.16 -20.10 6.27
CA GLY A 521 -36.44 -20.60 4.93
C GLY A 521 -35.31 -20.27 3.95
N ALA A 522 -35.63 -19.53 2.89
CA ALA A 522 -34.66 -19.06 1.90
C ALA A 522 -34.08 -17.67 2.20
N LEU A 523 -34.47 -17.06 3.33
CA LEU A 523 -34.07 -15.71 3.70
C LEU A 523 -32.97 -15.71 4.76
N THR A 524 -32.03 -14.78 4.66
CA THR A 524 -31.11 -14.42 5.75
C THR A 524 -31.67 -13.20 6.49
N LYS A 525 -32.35 -13.44 7.61
CA LYS A 525 -32.96 -12.39 8.44
C LYS A 525 -32.02 -11.93 9.54
N ALA A 526 -32.38 -10.83 10.22
CA ALA A 526 -31.64 -10.29 11.34
C ALA A 526 -32.46 -10.29 12.63
N LYS A 527 -31.83 -10.69 13.74
CA LYS A 527 -32.32 -10.45 15.09
C LYS A 527 -31.51 -9.32 15.69
N SER A 528 -32.16 -8.18 15.91
CA SER A 528 -31.48 -6.95 16.34
C SER A 528 -31.78 -6.61 17.79
N LYS A 529 -30.79 -6.03 18.47
CA LYS A 529 -30.94 -5.45 19.81
C LYS A 529 -30.26 -4.09 19.85
N VAL A 530 -30.94 -3.12 20.48
CA VAL A 530 -30.46 -1.74 20.60
C VAL A 530 -29.88 -1.51 21.99
N TYR A 531 -28.71 -0.89 22.02
CA TYR A 531 -27.98 -0.48 23.21
C TYR A 531 -27.85 1.04 23.21
N THR A 532 -28.02 1.66 24.37
CA THR A 532 -27.92 3.13 24.54
C THR A 532 -26.84 3.44 25.58
N PRO A 533 -26.27 4.67 25.57
CA PRO A 533 -25.24 5.07 26.52
C PRO A 533 -25.64 4.83 27.98
N ALA A 534 -24.75 4.19 28.73
CA ALA A 534 -24.88 3.94 30.16
C ALA A 534 -23.55 4.23 30.87
N SER A 535 -23.62 4.78 32.09
CA SER A 535 -22.44 5.31 32.80
C SER A 535 -22.11 4.62 34.12
N SER A 536 -22.92 3.66 34.57
CA SER A 536 -22.71 2.97 35.84
C SER A 536 -23.09 1.49 35.79
N GLY A 537 -22.50 0.70 36.70
CA GLY A 537 -22.81 -0.72 36.84
C GLY A 537 -22.42 -1.55 35.63
N VAL A 538 -23.04 -2.73 35.51
CA VAL A 538 -22.82 -3.65 34.39
C VAL A 538 -23.32 -3.07 33.06
N ASP A 539 -24.36 -2.24 33.07
CA ASP A 539 -24.89 -1.61 31.86
C ASP A 539 -23.86 -0.71 31.16
N ALA A 540 -22.97 -0.05 31.91
CA ALA A 540 -21.85 0.71 31.34
C ALA A 540 -20.87 -0.19 30.57
N TRP A 541 -20.67 -1.42 31.03
CA TRP A 541 -19.80 -2.40 30.38
C TRP A 541 -20.48 -3.09 29.20
N VAL A 542 -21.80 -3.31 29.27
CA VAL A 542 -22.61 -3.71 28.11
C VAL A 542 -22.52 -2.65 27.02
N TRP A 543 -22.61 -1.37 27.37
CA TRP A 543 -22.40 -0.26 26.44
C TRP A 543 -20.97 -0.23 25.87
N GLN A 544 -19.96 -0.43 26.73
CA GLN A 544 -18.56 -0.51 26.28
C GLN A 544 -18.33 -1.69 25.31
N LEU A 545 -18.95 -2.85 25.55
CA LEU A 545 -18.93 -3.98 24.63
C LEU A 545 -19.64 -3.65 23.31
N ALA A 546 -20.77 -2.94 23.35
CA ALA A 546 -21.47 -2.52 22.14
C ALA A 546 -20.56 -1.65 21.25
N LYS A 547 -19.82 -0.69 21.85
CA LYS A 547 -18.80 0.09 21.14
C LYS A 547 -17.66 -0.78 20.60
N ALA A 548 -17.23 -1.79 21.34
CA ALA A 548 -16.20 -2.73 20.86
C ALA A 548 -16.67 -3.53 19.64
N TYR A 549 -17.92 -3.99 19.58
CA TYR A 549 -18.47 -4.66 18.39
C TYR A 549 -18.51 -3.73 17.15
N VAL A 550 -18.85 -2.45 17.35
CA VAL A 550 -18.75 -1.44 16.29
C VAL A 550 -17.31 -1.28 15.83
N ALA A 551 -16.36 -1.19 16.78
CA ALA A 551 -14.94 -1.07 16.47
C ALA A 551 -14.39 -2.31 15.74
N VAL A 552 -14.90 -3.52 16.02
CA VAL A 552 -14.56 -4.75 15.26
C VAL A 552 -15.02 -4.64 13.82
N ASN A 553 -16.29 -4.28 13.57
CA ASN A 553 -16.80 -4.03 12.22
C ASN A 553 -15.96 -2.97 11.50
N ASP A 554 -15.67 -1.87 12.17
CA ASP A 554 -14.93 -0.76 11.59
C ASP A 554 -13.47 -1.10 11.31
N SER A 555 -12.79 -1.87 12.17
CA SER A 555 -11.43 -2.38 11.91
C SER A 555 -11.38 -3.35 10.75
N GLY A 556 -12.37 -4.24 10.62
CA GLY A 556 -12.46 -5.16 9.47
C GLY A 556 -12.70 -4.42 8.15
N TRP A 557 -13.57 -3.41 8.15
CA TRP A 557 -13.82 -2.58 6.98
C TRP A 557 -12.64 -1.66 6.63
N HIS A 558 -12.03 -1.05 7.65
CA HIS A 558 -10.85 -0.21 7.53
C HIS A 558 -9.73 -0.94 6.81
N GLN A 559 -9.28 -2.07 7.35
CA GLN A 559 -8.11 -2.77 6.83
C GLN A 559 -8.34 -3.33 5.43
N LEU A 560 -9.52 -3.92 5.18
CA LEU A 560 -9.79 -4.61 3.93
C LEU A 560 -10.25 -3.69 2.80
N ILE A 561 -11.11 -2.71 3.11
CA ILE A 561 -11.78 -1.90 2.10
C ILE A 561 -11.16 -0.52 2.02
N SER A 562 -11.12 0.21 3.14
CA SER A 562 -10.68 1.62 3.14
C SER A 562 -9.18 1.72 2.87
N HIS A 563 -8.41 0.79 3.41
CA HIS A 563 -6.96 0.68 3.22
C HIS A 563 -6.65 -0.20 1.99
N TRP A 564 -6.75 -1.54 2.08
CA TRP A 564 -6.30 -2.43 1.01
C TRP A 564 -6.99 -2.18 -0.34
N LEU A 565 -8.32 -2.29 -0.42
CA LEU A 565 -9.02 -2.16 -1.71
C LEU A 565 -8.89 -0.76 -2.29
N ASN A 566 -9.28 0.27 -1.54
CA ASN A 566 -9.44 1.64 -2.03
C ASN A 566 -8.11 2.41 -2.16
N THR A 567 -6.98 1.81 -1.78
CA THR A 567 -5.65 2.36 -2.05
C THR A 567 -4.78 1.35 -2.80
N HIS A 568 -4.22 0.35 -2.11
CA HIS A 568 -3.28 -0.62 -2.66
C HIS A 568 -3.76 -1.30 -3.96
N ALA A 569 -4.92 -1.96 -3.91
CA ALA A 569 -5.39 -2.78 -5.03
C ALA A 569 -5.83 -1.94 -6.22
N VAL A 570 -6.55 -0.83 -6.00
CA VAL A 570 -7.00 0.05 -7.09
C VAL A 570 -5.87 0.88 -7.72
N MET A 571 -4.76 1.11 -7.01
CA MET A 571 -3.65 1.91 -7.54
C MET A 571 -2.73 1.10 -8.47
N GLU A 572 -2.50 -0.19 -8.18
CA GLU A 572 -1.56 -1.04 -8.95
C GLU A 572 -1.84 -1.05 -10.48
N PRO A 573 -3.10 -1.11 -10.96
CA PRO A 573 -3.42 -0.95 -12.38
C PRO A 573 -2.87 0.32 -13.03
N PHE A 574 -2.89 1.46 -12.34
CA PHE A 574 -2.38 2.74 -12.87
C PHE A 574 -0.85 2.72 -12.97
N VAL A 575 -0.16 2.09 -12.01
CA VAL A 575 1.29 1.90 -12.06
C VAL A 575 1.69 1.10 -13.30
N ILE A 576 1.01 -0.03 -13.52
CA ILE A 576 1.26 -0.92 -14.65
C ILE A 576 0.98 -0.19 -15.97
N ALA A 577 -0.17 0.46 -16.13
CA ALA A 577 -0.52 1.17 -17.36
C ALA A 577 0.44 2.31 -17.67
N THR A 578 0.84 3.08 -16.65
CA THR A 578 1.73 4.23 -16.83
C THR A 578 3.07 3.81 -17.41
N ASN A 579 3.69 2.77 -16.84
CA ASN A 579 4.96 2.22 -17.33
C ASN A 579 4.83 1.54 -18.72
N ARG A 580 3.65 1.05 -19.09
CA ARG A 580 3.40 0.35 -20.37
C ARG A 580 3.11 1.28 -21.54
N GLN A 581 2.49 2.43 -21.29
CA GLN A 581 1.90 3.27 -22.33
C GLN A 581 2.49 4.67 -22.39
N LEU A 582 3.02 5.21 -21.28
CA LEU A 582 3.57 6.55 -21.25
C LEU A 582 5.10 6.48 -21.18
N SER A 583 5.78 7.09 -22.16
CA SER A 583 7.24 7.18 -22.12
C SER A 583 7.71 7.90 -20.85
N VAL A 584 8.91 7.59 -20.35
CA VAL A 584 9.57 8.36 -19.27
C VAL A 584 9.75 9.86 -19.59
N THR A 585 9.67 10.23 -20.88
CA THR A 585 9.70 11.62 -21.35
C THR A 585 8.32 12.28 -21.39
N HIS A 586 7.23 11.51 -21.23
CA HIS A 586 5.86 11.99 -21.30
C HIS A 586 5.52 12.85 -20.07
N PRO A 587 4.82 14.00 -20.24
CA PRO A 587 4.50 14.89 -19.11
C PRO A 587 3.66 14.20 -18.04
N VAL A 588 2.63 13.43 -18.41
CA VAL A 588 1.80 12.67 -17.45
C VAL A 588 2.58 11.56 -16.74
N HIS A 589 3.54 10.90 -17.39
CA HIS A 589 4.44 9.95 -16.71
C HIS A 589 5.25 10.67 -15.63
N LYS A 590 5.89 11.80 -15.98
CA LYS A 590 6.68 12.58 -15.02
C LYS A 590 5.84 13.14 -13.85
N LEU A 591 4.57 13.44 -14.09
CA LEU A 591 3.62 13.88 -13.06
C LEU A 591 3.27 12.74 -12.09
N LEU A 592 2.91 11.56 -12.61
CA LEU A 592 2.34 10.48 -11.80
C LEU A 592 3.39 9.53 -11.20
N HIS A 593 4.53 9.33 -11.86
CA HIS A 593 5.54 8.35 -11.44
C HIS A 593 6.00 8.47 -9.96
N PRO A 594 6.23 9.67 -9.37
CA PRO A 594 6.56 9.77 -7.94
C PRO A 594 5.52 9.13 -7.02
N HIS A 595 4.26 9.11 -7.46
CA HIS A 595 3.12 8.62 -6.69
C HIS A 595 2.92 7.11 -6.79
N TYR A 596 3.83 6.39 -7.46
CA TYR A 596 3.81 4.94 -7.57
C TYR A 596 4.95 4.23 -6.86
N ARG A 597 5.92 5.01 -6.35
CA ARG A 597 7.11 4.50 -5.68
C ARG A 597 6.70 3.42 -4.67
N ASP A 598 7.37 2.28 -4.72
CA ASP A 598 7.23 1.17 -3.77
C ASP A 598 5.88 0.41 -3.80
N THR A 599 4.84 0.92 -4.47
CA THR A 599 3.47 0.36 -4.44
C THR A 599 3.40 -1.08 -4.97
N MET A 600 4.04 -1.39 -6.10
CA MET A 600 4.01 -2.76 -6.65
C MET A 600 4.74 -3.75 -5.74
N THR A 601 5.85 -3.32 -5.10
CA THR A 601 6.61 -4.17 -4.19
C THR A 601 5.84 -4.49 -2.92
N ILE A 602 5.24 -3.48 -2.27
CA ILE A 602 4.47 -3.73 -1.06
C ILE A 602 3.23 -4.59 -1.35
N ASN A 603 2.56 -4.37 -2.49
CA ASN A 603 1.43 -5.20 -2.90
C ASN A 603 1.84 -6.65 -3.15
N ALA A 604 2.99 -6.88 -3.81
CA ALA A 604 3.48 -8.23 -4.05
C ALA A 604 3.84 -8.95 -2.72
N LEU A 605 4.49 -8.26 -1.79
CA LEU A 605 4.76 -8.79 -0.44
C LEU A 605 3.48 -9.08 0.34
N ALA A 606 2.47 -8.21 0.24
CA ALA A 606 1.17 -8.42 0.84
C ALA A 606 0.50 -9.68 0.28
N ARG A 607 0.51 -9.90 -1.05
CA ARG A 607 0.01 -11.14 -1.67
C ARG A 607 0.77 -12.38 -1.21
N GLN A 608 2.07 -12.27 -0.93
CA GLN A 608 2.87 -13.42 -0.50
C GLN A 608 2.67 -13.79 0.98
N THR A 609 2.44 -12.81 1.87
CA THR A 609 2.55 -13.00 3.32
C THR A 609 1.36 -12.50 4.16
N LEU A 610 0.64 -11.49 3.68
CA LEU A 610 -0.41 -10.81 4.44
C LEU A 610 -1.79 -11.33 4.08
N ILE A 611 -2.19 -11.20 2.81
CA ILE A 611 -3.56 -11.44 2.32
C ILE A 611 -3.76 -12.78 1.61
N ASN A 612 -2.71 -13.60 1.52
CA ASN A 612 -2.82 -14.99 1.07
C ASN A 612 -3.64 -15.85 2.04
N GLY A 613 -4.07 -17.01 1.56
CA GLY A 613 -4.67 -18.06 2.38
C GLY A 613 -3.76 -18.45 3.55
N GLY A 614 -4.29 -18.36 4.77
CA GLY A 614 -3.58 -18.57 6.03
C GLY A 614 -2.55 -17.48 6.38
N GLY A 615 -2.57 -16.34 5.70
CA GLY A 615 -1.68 -15.20 5.95
C GLY A 615 -2.04 -14.41 7.20
N ILE A 616 -1.23 -13.40 7.51
CA ILE A 616 -1.37 -12.60 8.75
C ILE A 616 -2.76 -11.94 8.84
N PHE A 617 -3.30 -11.44 7.72
CA PHE A 617 -4.63 -10.82 7.70
C PHE A 617 -5.71 -11.81 8.13
N GLU A 618 -5.77 -12.98 7.49
CA GLU A 618 -6.79 -14.00 7.80
C GLU A 618 -6.69 -14.52 9.23
N MET A 619 -5.50 -14.47 9.85
CA MET A 619 -5.27 -14.87 11.23
C MET A 619 -5.73 -13.84 12.25
N THR A 620 -5.71 -12.55 11.91
CA THR A 620 -5.80 -11.46 12.89
C THR A 620 -7.02 -10.56 12.72
N VAL A 621 -7.75 -10.67 11.62
CA VAL A 621 -8.95 -9.86 11.33
C VAL A 621 -10.13 -10.77 11.01
N PHE A 622 -11.30 -10.48 11.59
CA PHE A 622 -12.43 -11.40 11.63
C PHE A 622 -12.94 -11.96 10.29
N PRO A 623 -12.85 -11.27 9.13
CA PRO A 623 -13.36 -11.85 7.89
C PRO A 623 -12.63 -13.14 7.51
N GLY A 624 -11.41 -13.35 8.02
CA GLY A 624 -10.65 -14.58 7.84
C GLY A 624 -10.53 -14.94 6.36
N LYS A 625 -10.79 -16.21 6.04
CA LYS A 625 -10.75 -16.73 4.67
C LYS A 625 -11.74 -16.10 3.68
N TYR A 626 -12.74 -15.35 4.15
CA TYR A 626 -13.75 -14.69 3.31
C TYR A 626 -13.38 -13.25 2.94
N ALA A 627 -12.30 -12.71 3.52
CA ALA A 627 -11.89 -11.32 3.37
C ALA A 627 -11.81 -10.86 1.91
N LEU A 628 -11.01 -11.53 1.09
CA LEU A 628 -10.72 -11.03 -0.25
C LEU A 628 -11.93 -11.17 -1.17
N ALA A 629 -12.75 -12.21 -1.00
CA ALA A 629 -14.04 -12.35 -1.69
C ALA A 629 -15.01 -11.22 -1.31
N MET A 630 -15.07 -10.83 -0.03
CA MET A 630 -15.84 -9.67 0.43
C MET A 630 -15.34 -8.37 -0.22
N SER A 631 -14.03 -8.16 -0.31
CA SER A 631 -13.48 -6.99 -1.01
C SER A 631 -13.85 -6.95 -2.50
N SER A 632 -13.93 -8.11 -3.17
CA SER A 632 -14.40 -8.21 -4.55
C SER A 632 -15.89 -7.87 -4.70
N ALA A 633 -16.72 -8.31 -3.75
CA ALA A 633 -18.13 -7.94 -3.72
C ALA A 633 -18.32 -6.42 -3.58
N VAL A 634 -17.50 -5.77 -2.74
CA VAL A 634 -17.51 -4.30 -2.58
C VAL A 634 -16.99 -3.60 -3.84
N TYR A 635 -15.92 -4.10 -4.46
CA TYR A 635 -15.34 -3.53 -5.67
C TYR A 635 -16.35 -3.44 -6.83
N ARG A 636 -17.34 -4.34 -6.90
CA ARG A 636 -18.44 -4.26 -7.89
C ARG A 636 -19.14 -2.89 -7.93
N GLY A 637 -19.23 -2.22 -6.77
CA GLY A 637 -19.83 -0.88 -6.64
C GLY A 637 -18.81 0.27 -6.59
N TRP A 638 -17.52 0.00 -6.80
CA TRP A 638 -16.50 1.03 -6.80
C TRP A 638 -16.65 1.97 -8.01
N ASN A 639 -16.49 3.27 -7.77
CA ASN A 639 -16.61 4.32 -8.78
C ASN A 639 -15.42 5.27 -8.68
N PHE A 640 -14.57 5.32 -9.71
CA PHE A 640 -13.37 6.16 -9.74
C PHE A 640 -13.68 7.64 -9.49
N THR A 641 -14.77 8.16 -10.06
CA THR A 641 -15.12 9.59 -9.97
C THR A 641 -15.57 10.01 -8.57
N GLU A 642 -15.91 9.05 -7.71
CA GLU A 642 -16.32 9.28 -6.33
C GLU A 642 -15.16 9.11 -5.34
N GLN A 643 -13.95 8.76 -5.80
CA GLN A 643 -12.78 8.59 -4.93
C GLN A 643 -12.09 9.93 -4.60
N GLY A 644 -12.43 10.99 -5.33
CA GLY A 644 -11.97 12.34 -5.01
C GLY A 644 -12.67 12.87 -3.75
N LEU A 645 -11.91 13.48 -2.84
CA LEU A 645 -12.42 13.85 -1.51
C LEU A 645 -13.70 14.72 -1.55
N PRO A 646 -13.80 15.79 -2.36
CA PRO A 646 -15.03 16.59 -2.41
C PRO A 646 -16.26 15.76 -2.83
N ALA A 647 -16.09 14.85 -3.80
CA ALA A 647 -17.17 14.00 -4.29
C ALA A 647 -17.60 12.97 -3.23
N ASP A 648 -16.64 12.35 -2.53
CA ASP A 648 -16.91 11.44 -1.41
C ASP A 648 -17.70 12.13 -0.29
N LEU A 649 -17.26 13.32 0.14
CA LEU A 649 -17.91 14.07 1.22
C LEU A 649 -19.37 14.43 0.88
N VAL A 650 -19.63 14.81 -0.38
CA VAL A 650 -20.99 15.09 -0.85
C VAL A 650 -21.81 13.80 -0.95
N LYS A 651 -21.23 12.71 -1.47
CA LYS A 651 -21.89 11.39 -1.55
C LYS A 651 -22.33 10.89 -0.18
N ARG A 652 -21.49 11.03 0.84
CA ARG A 652 -21.79 10.66 2.23
C ARG A 652 -22.75 11.63 2.90
N GLY A 653 -23.06 12.76 2.26
CA GLY A 653 -23.93 13.79 2.79
C GLY A 653 -23.32 14.57 3.96
N VAL A 654 -22.01 14.51 4.16
CA VAL A 654 -21.29 15.25 5.22
C VAL A 654 -20.77 16.60 4.73
N ALA A 655 -20.94 16.90 3.44
CA ALA A 655 -20.74 18.20 2.82
C ALA A 655 -21.82 18.47 1.77
N VAL A 656 -21.97 19.74 1.40
CA VAL A 656 -22.81 20.19 0.29
C VAL A 656 -21.96 20.93 -0.73
N ALA A 657 -22.38 20.94 -1.99
CA ALA A 657 -21.71 21.72 -3.03
C ALA A 657 -21.74 23.21 -2.69
N ASP A 658 -20.59 23.87 -2.83
CA ASP A 658 -20.42 25.30 -2.67
C ASP A 658 -19.42 25.80 -3.72
N PRO A 659 -19.90 26.19 -4.91
CA PRO A 659 -19.04 26.66 -5.99
C PRO A 659 -18.26 27.95 -5.66
N SER A 660 -18.63 28.67 -4.59
CA SER A 660 -17.91 29.87 -4.15
C SER A 660 -16.69 29.56 -3.28
N SER A 661 -16.63 28.36 -2.71
CA SER A 661 -15.50 27.87 -1.93
C SER A 661 -14.37 27.39 -2.87
N PRO A 662 -13.08 27.66 -2.57
CA PRO A 662 -11.95 27.11 -3.31
C PRO A 662 -11.94 25.58 -3.39
N THR A 663 -12.53 24.91 -2.39
CA THR A 663 -12.62 23.45 -2.30
C THR A 663 -13.92 22.89 -2.89
N LYS A 664 -14.79 23.77 -3.45
CA LYS A 664 -16.07 23.47 -4.13
C LYS A 664 -17.15 22.85 -3.25
N VAL A 665 -16.89 22.69 -1.95
CA VAL A 665 -17.82 22.12 -0.97
C VAL A 665 -17.78 22.87 0.35
N ARG A 666 -18.87 22.77 1.12
CA ARG A 666 -18.99 23.24 2.50
C ARG A 666 -19.36 22.06 3.41
N LEU A 667 -18.58 21.85 4.46
CA LEU A 667 -18.82 20.77 5.42
C LEU A 667 -20.09 21.04 6.26
N LEU A 668 -20.79 19.96 6.62
CA LEU A 668 -21.91 20.01 7.58
C LEU A 668 -21.45 19.77 9.02
N ILE A 669 -20.30 19.12 9.19
CA ILE A 669 -19.55 19.08 10.44
C ILE A 669 -18.33 19.98 10.22
N GLU A 670 -18.39 21.21 10.73
CA GLU A 670 -17.36 22.22 10.47
C GLU A 670 -15.98 21.78 10.94
N ASP A 671 -15.89 21.28 12.18
CA ASP A 671 -14.67 20.72 12.74
C ASP A 671 -14.59 19.20 12.52
N TYR A 672 -14.47 18.80 11.25
CA TYR A 672 -14.21 17.41 10.85
C TYR A 672 -12.74 17.32 10.38
N PRO A 673 -11.79 16.89 11.24
CA PRO A 673 -10.36 17.06 10.97
C PRO A 673 -9.87 16.39 9.68
N TYR A 674 -10.27 15.15 9.40
CA TYR A 674 -9.94 14.48 8.13
C TYR A 674 -10.43 15.27 6.92
N ALA A 675 -11.70 15.71 6.94
CA ALA A 675 -12.30 16.39 5.81
C ALA A 675 -11.71 17.80 5.62
N SER A 676 -11.53 18.58 6.68
CA SER A 676 -11.01 19.94 6.59
C SER A 676 -9.56 19.96 6.09
N ASP A 677 -8.71 19.11 6.67
CA ASP A 677 -7.28 19.09 6.35
C ASP A 677 -7.08 18.43 4.98
N GLY A 678 -7.87 17.39 4.69
CA GLY A 678 -7.89 16.72 3.40
C GLY A 678 -8.33 17.63 2.26
N LEU A 679 -9.33 18.49 2.46
CA LEU A 679 -9.78 19.42 1.42
C LEU A 679 -8.71 20.46 1.09
N ALA A 680 -7.89 20.88 2.07
CA ALA A 680 -6.76 21.76 1.82
C ALA A 680 -5.68 21.07 0.97
N VAL A 681 -5.33 19.81 1.31
CA VAL A 681 -4.37 19.01 0.54
C VAL A 681 -4.89 18.70 -0.86
N TRP A 682 -6.16 18.29 -0.99
CA TRP A 682 -6.83 18.04 -2.27
C TRP A 682 -6.74 19.27 -3.18
N HIS A 683 -7.07 20.45 -2.65
CA HIS A 683 -7.03 21.69 -3.43
C HIS A 683 -5.61 22.01 -3.90
N ALA A 684 -4.59 21.82 -3.06
CA ALA A 684 -3.19 22.01 -3.46
C ALA A 684 -2.78 21.05 -4.60
N ILE A 685 -3.20 19.78 -4.54
CA ILE A 685 -2.97 18.80 -5.62
C ILE A 685 -3.71 19.23 -6.90
N GLU A 686 -4.96 19.65 -6.80
CA GLU A 686 -5.77 20.08 -7.95
C GLU A 686 -5.14 21.27 -8.67
N GLN A 687 -4.65 22.28 -7.92
CA GLN A 687 -3.94 23.42 -8.49
C GLN A 687 -2.63 23.01 -9.15
N TRP A 688 -1.83 22.18 -8.48
CA TRP A 688 -0.58 21.65 -9.03
C TRP A 688 -0.80 20.93 -10.37
N VAL A 689 -1.76 20.01 -10.41
CA VAL A 689 -2.08 19.22 -11.61
C VAL A 689 -2.60 20.13 -12.72
N GLY A 690 -3.50 21.07 -12.40
CA GLY A 690 -4.05 22.02 -13.37
C GLY A 690 -2.97 22.90 -14.00
N GLU A 691 -2.11 23.52 -13.17
CA GLU A 691 -0.99 24.34 -13.64
C GLU A 691 0.00 23.54 -14.48
N TYR A 692 0.35 22.32 -14.04
CA TYR A 692 1.31 21.47 -14.74
C TYR A 692 0.78 21.01 -16.10
N LEU A 693 -0.47 20.55 -16.17
CA LEU A 693 -1.04 20.06 -17.44
C LEU A 693 -1.23 21.18 -18.45
N ALA A 694 -1.58 22.40 -18.03
CA ALA A 694 -1.71 23.56 -18.91
C ALA A 694 -0.41 23.93 -19.64
N ILE A 695 0.76 23.51 -19.14
CA ILE A 695 2.06 23.70 -19.80
C ILE A 695 2.16 22.89 -21.09
N TYR A 696 1.55 21.69 -21.11
CA TYR A 696 1.72 20.69 -22.17
C TYR A 696 0.46 20.46 -23.00
N TYR A 697 -0.73 20.65 -22.43
CA TYR A 697 -2.03 20.54 -23.08
C TYR A 697 -2.75 21.89 -23.06
N PRO A 698 -2.46 22.79 -24.02
CA PRO A 698 -3.11 24.09 -24.09
C PRO A 698 -4.60 24.00 -24.47
N ASP A 699 -5.02 22.89 -25.09
CA ASP A 699 -6.38 22.63 -25.52
C ASP A 699 -6.71 21.13 -25.56
N ASP A 700 -8.00 20.83 -25.69
CA ASP A 700 -8.53 19.47 -25.78
C ASP A 700 -8.08 18.74 -27.05
N ALA A 701 -7.77 19.46 -28.13
CA ALA A 701 -7.32 18.85 -29.39
C ALA A 701 -5.92 18.24 -29.24
N THR A 702 -5.03 18.91 -28.50
CA THR A 702 -3.69 18.41 -28.16
C THR A 702 -3.80 17.12 -27.35
N LEU A 703 -4.70 17.07 -26.38
CA LEU A 703 -4.97 15.88 -25.57
C LEU A 703 -5.55 14.72 -26.40
N GLN A 704 -6.49 15.01 -27.30
CA GLN A 704 -7.09 14.00 -28.18
C GLN A 704 -6.10 13.45 -29.21
N GLY A 705 -5.11 14.25 -29.62
CA GLY A 705 -4.02 13.83 -30.51
C GLY A 705 -2.88 13.08 -29.83
N ASP A 706 -2.91 12.91 -28.50
CA ASP A 706 -1.88 12.21 -27.74
C ASP A 706 -2.13 10.70 -27.71
N GLU A 707 -1.50 9.98 -28.63
CA GLU A 707 -1.69 8.53 -28.80
C GLU A 707 -1.28 7.70 -27.56
N GLU A 708 -0.25 8.12 -26.82
CA GLU A 708 0.21 7.44 -25.60
C GLU A 708 -0.80 7.63 -24.47
N LEU A 709 -1.28 8.85 -24.26
CA LEU A 709 -2.28 9.14 -23.24
C LEU A 709 -3.61 8.42 -23.50
N GLN A 710 -4.06 8.39 -24.75
CA GLN A 710 -5.28 7.66 -25.13
C GLN A 710 -5.12 6.16 -24.91
N ALA A 711 -3.96 5.58 -25.25
CA ALA A 711 -3.67 4.17 -25.00
C ALA A 711 -3.58 3.86 -23.50
N TRP A 712 -2.93 4.72 -22.72
CA TRP A 712 -2.84 4.62 -21.26
C TRP A 712 -4.21 4.54 -20.61
N TRP A 713 -5.08 5.53 -20.87
CA TRP A 713 -6.39 5.58 -20.23
C TRP A 713 -7.29 4.43 -20.68
N LYS A 714 -7.22 4.06 -21.97
CA LYS A 714 -7.92 2.90 -22.49
C LYS A 714 -7.49 1.62 -21.78
N GLU A 715 -6.19 1.41 -21.59
CA GLU A 715 -5.68 0.20 -20.94
C GLU A 715 -6.02 0.15 -19.43
N VAL A 716 -5.94 1.28 -18.73
CA VAL A 716 -6.44 1.40 -17.34
C VAL A 716 -7.87 0.92 -17.25
N ARG A 717 -8.77 1.45 -18.10
CA ARG A 717 -10.20 1.13 -18.06
C ARG A 717 -10.50 -0.30 -18.51
N GLU A 718 -9.97 -0.72 -19.65
CA GLU A 718 -10.39 -1.95 -20.33
C GLU A 718 -9.63 -3.20 -19.85
N VAL A 719 -8.45 -3.03 -19.24
CA VAL A 719 -7.62 -4.13 -18.74
C VAL A 719 -7.41 -4.01 -17.24
N GLY A 720 -6.81 -2.91 -16.78
CA GLY A 720 -6.44 -2.71 -15.38
C GLY A 720 -7.61 -2.80 -14.41
N HIS A 721 -8.69 -2.10 -14.72
CA HIS A 721 -10.00 -2.17 -14.07
C HIS A 721 -11.05 -2.82 -14.99
N GLY A 722 -10.63 -3.78 -15.82
CA GLY A 722 -11.42 -4.32 -16.94
C GLY A 722 -12.79 -4.89 -16.57
N ASP A 723 -12.98 -5.32 -15.33
CA ASP A 723 -14.27 -5.85 -14.86
C ASP A 723 -15.33 -4.75 -14.66
N LEU A 724 -14.92 -3.48 -14.60
CA LEU A 724 -15.79 -2.30 -14.52
C LEU A 724 -15.70 -1.42 -15.78
N LYS A 725 -15.09 -1.90 -16.87
CA LYS A 725 -14.82 -1.11 -18.09
C LYS A 725 -16.06 -0.48 -18.73
N ASP A 726 -17.22 -1.13 -18.55
CA ASP A 726 -18.50 -0.75 -19.15
C ASP A 726 -19.30 0.23 -18.26
N ALA A 727 -18.77 0.58 -17.08
CA ALA A 727 -19.43 1.51 -16.18
C ALA A 727 -19.47 2.93 -16.78
N PRO A 728 -20.62 3.63 -16.73
CA PRO A 728 -20.82 4.89 -17.45
C PRO A 728 -20.07 6.08 -16.85
N TRP A 729 -19.57 5.94 -15.62
CA TRP A 729 -18.89 7.01 -14.89
C TRP A 729 -17.42 7.19 -15.28
N TRP A 730 -16.82 6.28 -16.07
CA TRP A 730 -15.45 6.47 -16.54
C TRP A 730 -15.33 7.76 -17.38
N PRO A 731 -14.40 8.67 -17.02
CA PRO A 731 -14.02 9.78 -17.90
C PRO A 731 -13.73 9.30 -19.32
N ARG A 732 -14.17 10.06 -20.33
CA ARG A 732 -13.92 9.71 -21.73
C ARG A 732 -12.49 10.00 -22.16
N MET A 733 -11.80 10.84 -21.39
CA MET A 733 -10.44 11.31 -21.63
C MET A 733 -10.33 12.06 -22.96
N ARG A 734 -11.24 13.00 -23.17
CA ARG A 734 -11.30 13.88 -24.36
C ARG A 734 -11.09 15.36 -24.05
N ALA A 735 -11.11 15.73 -22.79
CA ALA A 735 -10.91 17.13 -22.37
C ALA A 735 -9.85 17.25 -21.26
N VAL A 736 -9.10 18.34 -21.27
CA VAL A 736 -8.03 18.60 -20.28
C VAL A 736 -8.55 18.58 -18.84
N PRO A 737 -9.75 19.12 -18.51
CA PRO A 737 -10.32 18.99 -17.18
C PRO A 737 -10.60 17.54 -16.75
N GLU A 738 -10.92 16.63 -17.67
CA GLU A 738 -11.11 15.21 -17.36
C GLU A 738 -9.77 14.57 -16.95
N LEU A 739 -8.69 14.88 -17.67
CA LEU A 739 -7.34 14.45 -17.32
C LEU A 739 -6.89 15.02 -15.97
N ALA A 740 -7.11 16.31 -15.75
CA ALA A 740 -6.76 16.97 -14.50
C ALA A 740 -7.49 16.35 -13.31
N GLY A 741 -8.81 16.08 -13.45
CA GLY A 741 -9.59 15.39 -12.44
C GLY A 741 -9.07 13.97 -12.17
N ALA A 742 -8.78 13.20 -13.21
CA ALA A 742 -8.25 11.84 -13.07
C ALA A 742 -6.87 11.83 -12.38
N CYS A 743 -5.94 12.68 -12.81
CA CYS A 743 -4.62 12.80 -12.18
C CYS A 743 -4.71 13.28 -10.73
N THR A 744 -5.59 14.23 -10.42
CA THR A 744 -5.82 14.70 -9.04
C THR A 744 -6.32 13.56 -8.15
N THR A 745 -7.29 12.78 -8.62
CA THR A 745 -7.79 11.59 -7.91
C THR A 745 -6.71 10.54 -7.71
N ILE A 746 -5.91 10.23 -8.73
CA ILE A 746 -4.81 9.25 -8.63
C ILE A 746 -3.79 9.69 -7.58
N ILE A 747 -3.34 10.95 -7.63
CA ILE A 747 -2.38 11.50 -6.66
C ILE A 747 -2.98 11.50 -5.25
N TRP A 748 -4.24 11.90 -5.09
CA TRP A 748 -4.95 11.87 -3.81
C TRP A 748 -5.00 10.47 -3.20
N ILE A 749 -5.41 9.46 -3.98
CA ILE A 749 -5.47 8.07 -3.52
C ILE A 749 -4.09 7.58 -3.09
N ALA A 750 -3.08 7.81 -3.91
CA ALA A 750 -1.72 7.33 -3.69
C ALA A 750 -1.03 8.00 -2.49
N SER A 751 -1.38 9.25 -2.19
CA SER A 751 -0.73 10.04 -1.14
C SER A 751 -1.62 10.22 0.09
N ALA A 752 -2.43 11.28 0.11
CA ALA A 752 -3.14 11.75 1.29
C ALA A 752 -4.23 10.78 1.77
N LEU A 753 -4.97 10.11 0.87
CA LEU A 753 -5.94 9.11 1.27
C LEU A 753 -5.26 7.94 1.96
N HIS A 754 -4.25 7.34 1.31
CA HIS A 754 -3.45 6.27 1.88
C HIS A 754 -2.86 6.67 3.24
N ALA A 755 -2.23 7.85 3.32
CA ALA A 755 -1.66 8.34 4.57
C ALA A 755 -2.68 8.44 5.71
N ALA A 756 -3.88 8.96 5.42
CA ALA A 756 -4.96 9.12 6.39
C ALA A 756 -5.50 7.79 6.94
N VAL A 757 -5.40 6.70 6.18
CA VAL A 757 -5.87 5.36 6.59
C VAL A 757 -4.74 4.41 6.99
N ASN A 758 -3.46 4.77 6.76
CA ASN A 758 -2.32 3.91 7.04
C ASN A 758 -1.55 4.33 8.30
N PHE A 759 -1.05 5.57 8.38
CA PHE A 759 -0.13 5.98 9.46
C PHE A 759 -0.81 6.17 10.83
N GLY A 760 -2.14 6.08 10.87
CA GLY A 760 -2.93 6.02 12.09
C GLY A 760 -3.10 4.62 12.68
N GLN A 761 -2.68 3.56 11.98
CA GLN A 761 -2.91 2.18 12.43
C GLN A 761 -2.28 1.90 13.79
N TYR A 762 -0.97 2.04 13.95
CA TYR A 762 -0.34 1.84 15.26
C TYR A 762 -0.75 2.90 16.28
N PRO A 763 -0.79 4.21 15.95
CA PRO A 763 -1.18 5.23 16.93
C PRO A 763 -2.54 5.05 17.58
N TYR A 764 -3.55 4.58 16.82
CA TYR A 764 -4.92 4.34 17.31
C TYR A 764 -5.20 2.88 17.65
N ALA A 765 -4.76 1.95 16.81
CA ALA A 765 -5.04 0.53 16.94
C ALA A 765 -3.90 -0.28 17.55
N GLY A 766 -2.78 0.35 17.93
CA GLY A 766 -1.73 -0.30 18.71
C GLY A 766 -2.28 -0.85 20.04
N TYR A 767 -3.29 -0.23 20.64
CA TYR A 767 -3.98 -0.74 21.82
C TYR A 767 -5.33 -1.39 21.44
N LEU A 768 -5.34 -2.71 21.25
CA LEU A 768 -6.48 -3.47 20.73
C LEU A 768 -7.81 -3.32 21.51
N PRO A 769 -7.85 -3.02 22.83
CA PRO A 769 -9.13 -2.66 23.46
C PRO A 769 -9.83 -1.46 22.81
N ASN A 770 -9.07 -0.49 22.26
CA ASN A 770 -9.61 0.64 21.51
C ASN A 770 -10.11 0.22 20.12
N ARG A 771 -9.30 -0.56 19.38
CA ARG A 771 -9.58 -0.99 18.01
C ARG A 771 -9.44 -2.51 17.86
N PRO A 772 -10.37 -3.28 18.44
CA PRO A 772 -10.36 -4.72 18.30
C PRO A 772 -10.60 -5.11 16.83
N THR A 773 -9.98 -6.20 16.41
CA THR A 773 -10.04 -6.73 15.04
C THR A 773 -10.90 -7.98 14.92
N VAL A 774 -11.25 -8.58 16.06
CA VAL A 774 -12.06 -9.78 16.20
C VAL A 774 -12.92 -9.63 17.45
N SER A 775 -14.16 -10.12 17.40
CA SER A 775 -14.93 -10.47 18.58
C SER A 775 -15.28 -11.96 18.54
N ARG A 776 -15.35 -12.60 19.72
CA ARG A 776 -15.32 -14.06 19.87
C ARG A 776 -16.53 -14.61 20.61
N ARG A 777 -17.32 -13.74 21.23
CA ARG A 777 -18.49 -14.07 22.04
C ARG A 777 -19.68 -13.21 21.62
N ARG A 778 -20.87 -13.72 21.94
CA ARG A 778 -22.13 -12.95 21.91
C ARG A 778 -22.13 -11.91 23.02
N MET A 779 -22.97 -10.88 22.88
CA MET A 779 -23.23 -9.97 23.99
C MET A 779 -23.76 -10.78 25.19
N PRO A 780 -23.22 -10.58 26.42
CA PRO A 780 -23.74 -11.22 27.61
C PRO A 780 -25.20 -10.83 27.88
N GLU A 781 -26.04 -11.79 28.22
CA GLU A 781 -27.47 -11.57 28.52
C GLU A 781 -27.75 -11.82 30.01
N PRO A 782 -28.64 -11.05 30.66
CA PRO A 782 -28.99 -11.25 32.06
C PRO A 782 -29.39 -12.71 32.38
N GLY A 783 -28.86 -13.23 33.49
CA GLY A 783 -29.08 -14.62 33.92
C GLY A 783 -28.13 -15.66 33.30
N THR A 784 -27.19 -15.25 32.45
CA THR A 784 -26.12 -16.12 31.93
C THR A 784 -24.83 -15.99 32.75
N GLU A 785 -23.97 -17.02 32.74
CA GLU A 785 -22.65 -16.94 33.40
C GLU A 785 -21.76 -15.85 32.79
N ALA A 786 -21.87 -15.60 31.48
CA ALA A 786 -21.12 -14.53 30.84
C ALA A 786 -21.51 -13.14 31.37
N TYR A 787 -22.78 -12.94 31.74
CA TYR A 787 -23.25 -11.69 32.33
C TYR A 787 -22.81 -11.58 33.79
N ALA A 788 -22.91 -12.68 34.56
CA ALA A 788 -22.37 -12.74 35.92
C ALA A 788 -20.85 -12.52 35.97
N GLU A 789 -20.11 -13.01 34.97
CA GLU A 789 -18.68 -12.70 34.76
C GLU A 789 -18.49 -11.21 34.51
N LEU A 790 -19.24 -10.60 33.60
CA LEU A 790 -19.15 -9.16 33.31
C LEU A 790 -19.50 -8.30 34.53
N GLU A 791 -20.42 -8.74 35.40
CA GLU A 791 -20.74 -8.05 36.66
C GLU A 791 -19.61 -8.15 37.69
N ARG A 792 -19.03 -9.35 37.84
CA ARG A 792 -18.00 -9.65 38.84
C ARG A 792 -16.62 -9.11 38.45
N ASP A 793 -16.27 -9.29 37.19
CA ASP A 793 -14.98 -8.92 36.59
C ASP A 793 -15.18 -8.39 35.16
N PRO A 794 -15.57 -7.09 35.05
CA PRO A 794 -15.92 -6.53 33.77
C PRO A 794 -14.76 -6.45 32.76
N GLU A 795 -13.52 -6.27 33.24
CA GLU A 795 -12.34 -6.25 32.37
C GLU A 795 -12.11 -7.61 31.73
N LEU A 796 -12.17 -8.67 32.53
CA LEU A 796 -12.03 -10.03 32.03
C LEU A 796 -13.13 -10.38 31.03
N GLY A 797 -14.39 -10.02 31.34
CA GLY A 797 -15.52 -10.21 30.42
C GLY A 797 -15.34 -9.47 29.09
N PHE A 798 -14.82 -8.24 29.12
CA PHE A 798 -14.49 -7.46 27.92
C PHE A 798 -13.37 -8.10 27.11
N ILE A 799 -12.23 -8.42 27.73
CA ILE A 799 -11.04 -8.99 27.08
C ILE A 799 -11.35 -10.33 26.42
N ARG A 800 -12.12 -11.18 27.11
CA ARG A 800 -12.54 -12.48 26.57
C ARG A 800 -13.51 -12.38 25.40
N THR A 801 -14.11 -11.21 25.20
CA THR A 801 -15.02 -10.93 24.08
C THR A 801 -14.27 -10.42 22.85
N ILE A 802 -13.24 -9.58 23.02
CA ILE A 802 -12.46 -8.98 21.93
C ILE A 802 -11.26 -9.86 21.51
N THR A 803 -10.41 -9.38 20.59
CA THR A 803 -9.24 -10.08 20.04
C THR A 803 -8.38 -10.77 21.11
N SER A 804 -8.01 -12.04 20.87
CA SER A 804 -7.19 -12.83 21.81
C SER A 804 -5.75 -12.34 21.92
N GLN A 805 -4.98 -12.87 22.88
CA GLN A 805 -3.58 -12.50 23.09
C GLN A 805 -2.71 -12.78 21.87
N ILE A 806 -2.83 -13.96 21.26
CA ILE A 806 -2.04 -14.34 20.08
C ILE A 806 -2.29 -13.38 18.92
N GLN A 807 -3.58 -13.16 18.61
CA GLN A 807 -3.99 -12.30 17.52
C GLN A 807 -3.55 -10.86 17.76
N THR A 808 -3.62 -10.39 19.01
CA THR A 808 -3.16 -9.07 19.44
C THR A 808 -1.67 -8.90 19.21
N ILE A 809 -0.83 -9.84 19.66
CA ILE A 809 0.63 -9.73 19.52
C ILE A 809 1.03 -9.70 18.04
N ILE A 810 0.46 -10.59 17.23
CA ILE A 810 0.75 -10.67 15.79
C ILE A 810 0.24 -9.41 15.07
N GLY A 811 -1.00 -9.01 15.34
CA GLY A 811 -1.65 -7.86 14.71
C GLY A 811 -0.95 -6.55 15.03
N ILE A 812 -0.63 -6.29 16.31
CA ILE A 812 0.09 -5.07 16.72
C ILE A 812 1.49 -5.02 16.11
N SER A 813 2.21 -6.15 16.09
CA SER A 813 3.54 -6.22 15.47
C SER A 813 3.49 -5.87 13.98
N LEU A 814 2.43 -6.31 13.28
CA LEU A 814 2.22 -5.95 11.88
C LEU A 814 1.99 -4.45 11.72
N ILE A 815 0.98 -3.89 12.40
CA ILE A 815 0.64 -2.46 12.20
C ILE A 815 1.73 -1.52 12.71
N GLU A 816 2.60 -1.97 13.61
CA GLU A 816 3.83 -1.26 13.98
C GLU A 816 4.76 -1.08 12.77
N VAL A 817 4.96 -2.14 11.98
CA VAL A 817 5.73 -2.10 10.73
C VAL A 817 5.03 -1.19 9.72
N LEU A 818 3.71 -1.38 9.55
CA LEU A 818 2.94 -0.65 8.54
C LEU A 818 2.84 0.85 8.83
N SER A 819 3.02 1.28 10.09
CA SER A 819 2.91 2.70 10.49
C SER A 819 4.25 3.44 10.53
N LYS A 820 5.34 2.83 10.10
CA LYS A 820 6.69 3.43 10.13
C LYS A 820 7.03 4.09 8.80
N HIS A 821 7.40 5.37 8.83
CA HIS A 821 8.06 5.99 7.70
C HIS A 821 9.52 5.51 7.58
N SER A 822 9.96 5.13 6.38
CA SER A 822 11.37 4.85 6.11
C SER A 822 12.20 6.13 6.15
N SER A 823 13.51 5.99 6.39
CA SER A 823 14.40 7.17 6.45
C SER A 823 14.61 7.84 5.09
N ASP A 824 14.38 7.09 4.02
CA ASP A 824 14.49 7.51 2.62
C ASP A 824 13.12 7.85 1.97
N GLU A 825 12.08 8.02 2.79
CA GLU A 825 10.74 8.35 2.30
C GLU A 825 10.72 9.71 1.58
N VAL A 826 9.89 9.82 0.53
CA VAL A 826 9.72 11.09 -0.21
C VAL A 826 8.27 11.54 -0.05
N TYR A 827 8.09 12.63 0.68
CA TYR A 827 6.78 13.18 1.01
C TYR A 827 6.15 13.95 -0.16
N LEU A 828 4.85 14.21 -0.06
CA LEU A 828 4.09 15.01 -1.00
C LEU A 828 4.72 16.41 -1.13
N GLY A 829 4.86 16.89 -2.36
CA GLY A 829 5.62 18.13 -2.64
C GLY A 829 7.14 17.96 -2.58
N GLN A 830 7.65 16.73 -2.56
CA GLN A 830 9.07 16.42 -2.69
C GLN A 830 9.34 15.52 -3.89
N ARG A 831 10.56 15.56 -4.41
CA ARG A 831 11.08 14.60 -5.40
C ARG A 831 12.47 14.17 -5.02
N ASP A 832 12.78 12.91 -5.31
CA ASP A 832 14.08 12.27 -5.11
C ASP A 832 15.18 12.89 -5.97
N THR A 833 14.82 13.38 -7.16
CA THR A 833 15.73 13.92 -8.17
C THR A 833 15.32 15.34 -8.55
N PRO A 834 16.07 16.38 -8.14
CA PRO A 834 15.74 17.78 -8.46
C PRO A 834 15.67 18.06 -9.97
N ALA A 835 16.51 17.38 -10.77
CA ALA A 835 16.58 17.55 -12.23
C ALA A 835 15.60 16.66 -13.01
N TRP A 836 14.46 16.26 -12.43
CA TRP A 836 13.47 15.37 -13.05
C TRP A 836 12.87 15.89 -14.38
N THR A 837 12.90 17.21 -14.59
CA THR A 837 12.59 17.86 -15.86
C THR A 837 13.53 19.04 -16.11
N SER A 838 13.79 19.35 -17.38
CA SER A 838 14.47 20.59 -17.82
C SER A 838 13.51 21.77 -17.99
N ASP A 839 12.18 21.55 -17.97
CA ASP A 839 11.20 22.63 -18.16
C ASP A 839 11.07 23.50 -16.90
N ALA A 840 11.64 24.70 -16.95
CA ALA A 840 11.62 25.65 -15.85
C ALA A 840 10.20 26.05 -15.41
N ARG A 841 9.20 26.01 -16.31
CA ARG A 841 7.80 26.31 -15.97
C ARG A 841 7.22 25.24 -15.06
N ALA A 842 7.52 23.97 -15.36
CA ALA A 842 7.09 22.84 -14.55
C ALA A 842 7.80 22.79 -13.19
N LEU A 843 9.10 23.13 -13.14
CA LEU A 843 9.84 23.27 -11.88
C LEU A 843 9.26 24.39 -11.01
N ALA A 844 8.91 25.54 -11.61
CA ALA A 844 8.31 26.66 -10.88
C ALA A 844 6.90 26.34 -10.35
N ALA A 845 6.08 25.62 -11.13
CA ALA A 845 4.78 25.15 -10.67
C ALA A 845 4.92 24.12 -9.53
N PHE A 846 5.91 23.23 -9.60
CA PHE A 846 6.16 22.27 -8.52
C PHE A 846 6.63 22.97 -7.24
N GLN A 847 7.45 24.01 -7.35
CA GLN A 847 7.87 24.80 -6.19
C GLN A 847 6.65 25.46 -5.49
N ARG A 848 5.72 26.05 -6.24
CA ARG A 848 4.48 26.60 -5.67
C ARG A 848 3.64 25.54 -4.96
N PHE A 849 3.58 24.33 -5.51
CA PHE A 849 2.92 23.20 -4.85
C PHE A 849 3.59 22.84 -3.54
N SER A 850 4.93 22.73 -3.52
CA SER A 850 5.70 22.49 -2.30
C SER A 850 5.45 23.58 -1.25
N ASP A 851 5.47 24.84 -1.65
CA ASP A 851 5.24 25.99 -0.76
C ASP A 851 3.82 25.96 -0.17
N ALA A 852 2.81 25.67 -0.99
CA ALA A 852 1.42 25.53 -0.55
C ALA A 852 1.24 24.40 0.48
N LEU A 853 1.94 23.28 0.34
CA LEU A 853 1.90 22.20 1.33
C LEU A 853 2.59 22.59 2.64
N VAL A 854 3.68 23.35 2.58
CA VAL A 854 4.33 23.91 3.79
C VAL A 854 3.39 24.92 4.50
N GLU A 855 2.61 25.70 3.75
CA GLU A 855 1.57 26.53 4.37
C GLU A 855 0.48 25.69 5.05
N ILE A 856 0.08 24.56 4.44
CA ILE A 856 -0.90 23.63 5.02
C ILE A 856 -0.39 23.03 6.33
N GLU A 857 0.90 22.69 6.43
CA GLU A 857 1.51 22.27 7.69
C GLU A 857 1.26 23.27 8.83
N GLY A 858 1.44 24.56 8.54
CA GLY A 858 1.14 25.65 9.48
C GLY A 858 -0.34 25.73 9.85
N LYS A 859 -1.25 25.52 8.88
CA LYS A 859 -2.70 25.50 9.12
C LYS A 859 -3.11 24.33 10.01
N VAL A 860 -2.62 23.12 9.75
CA VAL A 860 -2.89 21.92 10.57
C VAL A 860 -2.36 22.13 11.99
N ALA A 861 -1.13 22.61 12.15
CA ALA A 861 -0.55 22.90 13.46
C ALA A 861 -1.31 24.00 14.22
N GLY A 862 -1.79 25.03 13.50
CA GLY A 862 -2.64 26.08 14.06
C GLY A 862 -3.99 25.56 14.52
N ALA A 863 -4.68 24.79 13.67
CA ALA A 863 -5.98 24.19 13.98
C ALA A 863 -5.92 23.26 15.20
N ASN A 864 -4.86 22.45 15.32
CA ASN A 864 -4.63 21.59 16.49
C ASN A 864 -4.37 22.35 17.79
N ARG A 865 -4.08 23.66 17.73
CA ARG A 865 -3.91 24.53 18.91
C ARG A 865 -5.12 25.41 19.18
N ASP A 866 -6.10 25.43 18.27
CA ASP A 866 -7.28 26.28 18.41
C ASP A 866 -8.28 25.63 19.38
N PRO A 867 -8.54 26.24 20.56
CA PRO A 867 -9.48 25.68 21.53
C PRO A 867 -10.94 25.67 21.05
N GLN A 868 -11.28 26.37 19.96
CA GLN A 868 -12.61 26.31 19.35
C GLN A 868 -12.83 25.00 18.55
N LEU A 869 -11.76 24.36 18.07
CA LEU A 869 -11.80 23.13 17.29
C LEU A 869 -11.64 21.90 18.20
N LYS A 870 -12.78 21.40 18.70
CA LYS A 870 -12.84 20.40 19.77
C LYS A 870 -12.59 18.95 19.33
N ASN A 871 -12.77 18.64 18.05
CA ASN A 871 -12.62 17.28 17.52
C ASN A 871 -11.17 16.94 17.15
N ARG A 872 -10.25 17.90 17.21
CA ARG A 872 -8.84 17.77 16.80
C ARG A 872 -8.02 16.87 17.70
N THR A 873 -8.22 16.97 19.01
CA THR A 873 -7.32 16.38 20.02
C THR A 873 -8.01 15.36 20.91
N GLY A 874 -9.25 15.64 21.32
CA GLY A 874 -10.04 14.75 22.16
C GLY A 874 -9.50 14.51 23.57
N PRO A 875 -10.21 13.68 24.36
CA PRO A 875 -9.81 13.28 25.70
C PRO A 875 -8.46 12.55 25.76
N ALA A 876 -8.06 11.87 24.68
CA ALA A 876 -6.78 11.16 24.62
C ALA A 876 -5.56 12.09 24.50
N ALA A 877 -5.78 13.41 24.40
CA ALA A 877 -4.73 14.39 24.18
C ALA A 877 -3.88 14.08 22.94
N PHE A 878 -4.50 13.56 21.88
CA PHE A 878 -3.85 13.13 20.65
C PHE A 878 -4.28 14.00 19.45
N PRO A 879 -3.50 15.05 19.09
CA PRO A 879 -3.83 15.93 17.98
C PRO A 879 -3.85 15.21 16.63
N TYR A 880 -4.79 15.58 15.77
CA TYR A 880 -4.90 15.03 14.42
C TYR A 880 -3.81 15.56 13.49
N THR A 881 -2.84 14.72 13.15
CA THR A 881 -1.72 15.08 12.26
C THR A 881 -1.54 14.16 11.07
N LEU A 882 -2.46 13.21 10.83
CA LEU A 882 -2.34 12.23 9.73
C LEU A 882 -2.32 12.89 8.33
N LEU A 883 -2.87 14.10 8.21
CA LEU A 883 -2.85 14.90 6.98
C LEU A 883 -1.92 16.12 7.07
N TYR A 884 -0.96 16.10 8.00
CA TYR A 884 0.18 17.03 8.00
C TYR A 884 1.16 16.61 6.89
N PRO A 885 1.40 17.42 5.83
CA PRO A 885 2.18 17.00 4.66
C PRO A 885 3.62 16.55 4.97
N ASN A 886 4.31 17.26 5.87
CA ASN A 886 5.74 17.05 6.18
C ASN A 886 6.68 17.29 4.98
N THR A 887 6.23 18.10 4.02
CA THR A 887 6.99 18.62 2.88
C THR A 887 8.22 19.42 3.30
N SER A 888 8.17 20.08 4.46
CA SER A 888 9.28 20.88 5.01
C SER A 888 10.46 20.04 5.53
N ASP A 889 10.25 18.77 5.86
CA ASP A 889 11.32 17.88 6.35
C ASP A 889 12.20 17.39 5.20
N ARG A 890 13.41 17.92 5.12
CA ARG A 890 14.46 17.51 4.17
C ARG A 890 15.58 16.71 4.84
N THR A 891 15.41 16.37 6.11
CA THR A 891 16.46 15.80 6.97
C THR A 891 16.22 14.34 7.36
N GLY A 892 15.04 13.80 7.03
CA GLY A 892 14.62 12.46 7.45
C GLY A 892 14.22 12.41 8.93
N ALA A 893 13.89 13.55 9.54
CA ALA A 893 13.53 13.65 10.95
C ALA A 893 12.19 12.96 11.27
N ALA A 894 11.35 12.71 10.26
CA ALA A 894 10.08 12.03 10.38
C ALA A 894 10.15 10.50 10.21
N ALA A 895 11.33 9.89 10.17
CA ALA A 895 11.45 8.42 10.17
C ALA A 895 10.81 7.78 11.42
N GLY A 896 10.23 6.59 11.26
CA GLY A 896 9.57 5.85 12.34
C GLY A 896 8.06 6.13 12.47
N ILE A 897 7.49 5.83 13.65
CA ILE A 897 6.05 5.97 13.92
C ILE A 897 5.77 7.38 14.45
N THR A 898 5.23 8.24 13.61
CA THR A 898 5.08 9.67 13.92
C THR A 898 3.63 10.15 13.93
N ALA A 899 2.69 9.36 13.38
CA ALA A 899 1.30 9.76 13.13
C ALA A 899 1.17 11.06 12.29
N LYS A 900 2.14 11.33 11.41
CA LYS A 900 2.17 12.50 10.53
C LYS A 900 3.00 12.24 9.28
N GLY A 901 2.81 13.06 8.25
CA GLY A 901 3.56 12.98 7.01
C GLY A 901 2.75 12.26 5.93
N ILE A 902 2.68 12.89 4.76
CA ILE A 902 1.99 12.34 3.60
C ILE A 902 3.06 11.92 2.59
N PRO A 903 3.38 10.63 2.44
CA PRO A 903 4.23 10.15 1.35
C PRO A 903 3.65 10.49 -0.03
N ASN A 904 4.48 10.51 -1.06
CA ASN A 904 3.99 10.63 -2.43
C ASN A 904 3.10 9.44 -2.84
N SER A 905 3.35 8.25 -2.30
CA SER A 905 2.81 6.98 -2.80
C SER A 905 2.41 6.02 -1.68
N ILE A 906 1.86 4.88 -2.08
CA ILE A 906 1.54 3.75 -1.20
C ILE A 906 2.85 2.99 -0.94
N SER A 907 3.63 3.51 0.00
CA SER A 907 5.05 3.14 0.18
C SER A 907 5.37 2.60 1.56
N ILE A 908 4.48 2.80 2.52
CA ILE A 908 4.03 1.83 3.52
C ILE A 908 2.89 2.43 4.31
#